data_AF-A0A9W8MWQ1-F1
#
_entry.id   AF-A0A9W8MWQ1-F1
#
_cell.length_a   1.000
_cell.length_b   1.000
_cell.length_c   1.000
_cell.angle_alpha   90.00
_cell.angle_beta   90.00
_cell.angle_gamma   90.00
#
_symmetry.space_group_name_H-M   'P 1'
#
loop_
_entity.id
_entity.type
_entity.pdbx_description
1 polymer ?
#
loop_
_entity_poly.entity_id
_entity_poly.type
_entity_poly.pdbx_seq_one_letter_code
_entity_poly.pdbx_strand_id
1 'polypeptide(L)'
;MGLTLPRGLVYLVRLIPYFAAPSAAVYLAFRVANDQFDILVPTWAVISLTLFARPLLFFAESEWSKVANKRRAAAHGAVLPPMIKEGAFELIKIFGENMRTGHPAEPIRKWTEVYGHTFRMPLLTSNLVATDEPEHIKAILATQFDGFDKGPTFRDQMNSLLGVGVFNADGDMWKFHRSMTRPFFTRERISDFEIYDRNADASLKLAKARLAEGYSIDFQDLVSRFTLDSATEFLFGYNVDSLSAGIPYPPAHADLTPASFRTHSSTVFTKAFTEAQLQDSIHPLRKIMDRYTEPVIREGLEKRAAEKGEKMEEESTLLEHLLKHTQDQQILKDELVNLLVAGRDTTMCLLTFSTYMLAEHPDIERRLRQEIYEKIGPNGMPTYDNMRELKFVRAFLNEVLRLYPPVPANVRTTTREVVLPAKRPGPSTPSSTPIAALTSGPDAHKFDPDRFLDERVHKYLTPNPFIFCPFNAGPRICLGQQFAYHEATFYLIRLLQQFTGFTLDSATNKPPPEAWASLGPLDRKSVEKIHPLSHLTLYVSIKGRMVPFISAQDPRACIMEIPPGFRYFLRHLPSFLAPSVGVYFALKALNDFAGFNVPQWLIVTSTVLAKPILLIMQIEYADFRDNRRAAAHGAVRPPVVKDSPITTIRKTMKSFTTGYPAESLLEWAQQYGNSYMFNLVTSSSFVTLEPDHVKAILATQFDSFVKGPRFLLQANSLLGSGVFNADGELWKFHRSMTRPFFTRERISDFEIYDRNCDISLGQARTRLREGYPIEFQDLVSRFTLDSATEFLFGQSVGSLSAGISYPTYAAHKTPDSFYGHPSRVFVSAFTEGQHLTSMRFGLGDEWQIAEFLGDKIKPLRMVIDEFTKPLMKAALEKREKDLRKKADEKNVEEDNLLAHLVKHTQDEKILKDELVNLLVAGRDTTMTLLTFSVYMLSQHPDIEHRLRQEVFEKVGITAAPTYENMREMKYVRAFLNEVLRLYPPVPVDGRTTNKEVVLHAKKPGQTPIYIPENTNCIYSVMYMHRRTDLWGPDALTFDPDRFLDERLNKYLTPNPFIFCPFNAGPRICLGQQFAYHEATFYLVRLLQNFKDFKLDETSNIRPPAEWSTRDSLTRAEKIHPGAHLTLYVKGGLWVTMKELSSSEV
;
A
#
# COMPACT_ATOMS: atom_id res chain seq x y z
N MET A 1 2.83 -50.13 -11.07
CA MET A 1 2.95 -49.80 -9.63
C MET A 1 4.26 -49.03 -9.46
N GLY A 2 4.22 -47.70 -9.49
CA GLY A 2 5.43 -46.86 -9.48
C GLY A 2 5.46 -45.98 -8.23
N LEU A 3 6.41 -46.24 -7.33
CA LEU A 3 6.68 -45.41 -6.15
C LEU A 3 7.18 -44.04 -6.61
N THR A 4 6.26 -43.09 -6.72
CA THR A 4 6.55 -41.69 -7.07
C THR A 4 6.94 -40.95 -5.79
N LEU A 5 8.24 -40.72 -5.62
CA LEU A 5 8.80 -39.96 -4.51
C LEU A 5 8.14 -38.56 -4.43
N PRO A 6 7.91 -38.01 -3.21
CA PRO A 6 7.39 -36.65 -3.04
C PRO A 6 8.25 -35.63 -3.79
N ARG A 7 7.63 -34.63 -4.43
CA ARG A 7 8.35 -33.68 -5.31
C ARG A 7 9.50 -32.93 -4.60
N GLY A 8 9.36 -32.62 -3.31
CA GLY A 8 10.44 -32.07 -2.49
C GLY A 8 11.61 -33.05 -2.27
N LEU A 9 11.34 -34.35 -2.17
CA LEU A 9 12.35 -35.39 -2.05
C LEU A 9 13.10 -35.61 -3.37
N VAL A 10 12.39 -35.60 -4.50
CA VAL A 10 12.99 -35.61 -5.85
C VAL A 10 13.85 -34.35 -6.08
N TYR A 11 13.42 -33.20 -5.56
CA TYR A 11 14.19 -31.96 -5.61
C TYR A 11 15.48 -32.05 -4.77
N LEU A 12 15.40 -32.54 -3.53
CA LEU A 12 16.57 -32.75 -2.66
C LEU A 12 17.57 -33.75 -3.28
N VAL A 13 17.09 -34.86 -3.86
CA VAL A 13 17.95 -35.84 -4.56
C VAL A 13 18.68 -35.22 -5.75
N ARG A 14 18.02 -34.33 -6.52
CA ARG A 14 18.65 -33.58 -7.61
C ARG A 14 19.70 -32.55 -7.15
N LEU A 15 19.65 -32.12 -5.89
CA LEU A 15 20.66 -31.23 -5.30
C LEU A 15 21.91 -31.97 -4.78
N ILE A 16 21.85 -33.30 -4.55
CA ILE A 16 22.98 -34.07 -4.01
C ILE A 16 24.26 -33.86 -4.82
N PRO A 17 24.30 -33.97 -6.16
CA PRO A 17 25.53 -33.74 -6.93
C PRO A 17 26.08 -32.31 -6.78
N TYR A 18 25.20 -31.32 -6.59
CA TYR A 18 25.57 -29.90 -6.50
C TYR A 18 26.22 -29.51 -5.16
N PHE A 19 25.82 -30.19 -4.07
CA PHE A 19 26.47 -30.03 -2.77
C PHE A 19 27.65 -30.99 -2.57
N ALA A 20 27.58 -32.21 -3.11
CA ALA A 20 28.61 -33.23 -2.91
C ALA A 20 29.85 -33.07 -3.82
N ALA A 21 29.69 -32.61 -5.07
CA ALA A 21 30.82 -32.58 -6.02
C ALA A 21 32.00 -31.68 -5.60
N PRO A 22 31.81 -30.45 -5.07
CA PRO A 22 32.94 -29.63 -4.60
C PRO A 22 33.68 -30.27 -3.43
N SER A 23 32.94 -30.84 -2.47
CA SER A 23 33.50 -31.54 -1.31
C SER A 23 34.22 -32.83 -1.71
N ALA A 24 33.65 -33.61 -2.63
CA ALA A 24 34.28 -34.81 -3.17
C ALA A 24 35.56 -34.49 -3.96
N ALA A 25 35.58 -33.40 -4.72
CA ALA A 25 36.78 -32.95 -5.45
C ALA A 25 37.90 -32.52 -4.50
N VAL A 26 37.59 -31.76 -3.45
CA VAL A 26 38.55 -31.38 -2.39
C VAL A 26 39.10 -32.62 -1.67
N TYR A 27 38.23 -33.57 -1.32
CA TYR A 27 38.63 -34.82 -0.68
C TYR A 27 39.51 -35.71 -1.58
N LEU A 28 39.16 -35.88 -2.86
CA LEU A 28 40.00 -36.64 -3.81
C LEU A 28 41.36 -35.97 -4.02
N ALA A 29 41.40 -34.63 -4.16
CA ALA A 29 42.65 -33.90 -4.35
C ALA A 29 43.61 -34.10 -3.17
N PHE A 30 43.11 -34.06 -1.93
CA PHE A 30 43.93 -34.35 -0.76
C PHE A 30 44.36 -35.80 -0.65
N ARG A 31 43.53 -36.76 -1.05
CA ARG A 31 43.91 -38.18 -1.06
C ARG A 31 45.00 -38.47 -2.09
N VAL A 32 44.92 -37.88 -3.29
CA VAL A 32 45.96 -37.98 -4.32
C VAL A 32 47.26 -37.30 -3.87
N ALA A 33 47.19 -36.15 -3.19
CA ALA A 33 48.36 -35.47 -2.63
C ALA A 33 49.08 -36.32 -1.56
N ASN A 34 48.33 -37.04 -0.73
CA ASN A 34 48.88 -37.95 0.27
C ASN A 34 49.45 -39.23 -0.37
N ASP A 35 48.69 -39.89 -1.26
CA ASP A 35 49.02 -41.23 -1.77
C ASP A 35 50.05 -41.22 -2.93
N GLN A 36 50.26 -40.10 -3.64
CA GLN A 36 51.24 -39.98 -4.73
C GLN A 36 52.44 -39.07 -4.45
N PHE A 37 52.37 -38.19 -3.43
CA PHE A 37 53.40 -37.18 -3.18
C PHE A 37 53.89 -37.14 -1.72
N ASP A 38 53.46 -38.08 -0.87
CA ASP A 38 53.79 -38.15 0.58
C ASP A 38 53.46 -36.87 1.38
N ILE A 39 52.52 -36.04 0.88
CA ILE A 39 52.14 -34.79 1.55
C ILE A 39 51.13 -35.11 2.67
N LEU A 40 51.66 -35.21 3.89
CA LEU A 40 50.93 -35.60 5.08
C LEU A 40 50.03 -34.46 5.60
N VAL A 41 48.82 -34.34 5.04
CA VAL A 41 47.84 -33.31 5.42
C VAL A 41 47.03 -33.75 6.64
N PRO A 42 46.98 -32.96 7.74
CA PRO A 42 46.24 -33.33 8.94
C PRO A 42 44.74 -33.56 8.69
N THR A 43 44.19 -34.63 9.28
CA THR A 43 42.79 -35.05 9.08
C THR A 43 41.78 -33.94 9.39
N TRP A 44 42.05 -33.08 10.37
CA TRP A 44 41.20 -31.94 10.72
C TRP A 44 41.12 -30.89 9.60
N ALA A 45 42.20 -30.70 8.83
CA ALA A 45 42.25 -29.75 7.71
C ALA A 45 41.48 -30.28 6.50
N VAL A 46 41.62 -31.57 6.18
CA VAL A 46 40.84 -32.24 5.12
C VAL A 46 39.35 -32.18 5.44
N ILE A 47 38.95 -32.48 6.68
CA ILE A 47 37.55 -32.40 7.14
C ILE A 47 37.03 -30.95 7.03
N SER A 48 37.80 -29.97 7.50
CA SER A 48 37.41 -28.56 7.47
C SER A 48 37.20 -28.03 6.04
N LEU A 49 38.17 -28.27 5.14
CA LEU A 49 38.08 -27.80 3.75
C LEU A 49 36.96 -28.53 2.98
N THR A 50 36.74 -29.81 3.25
CA THR A 50 35.63 -30.58 2.65
C THR A 50 34.26 -30.06 3.11
N LEU A 51 34.12 -29.63 4.37
CA LEU A 51 32.89 -29.03 4.91
C LEU A 51 32.62 -27.61 4.38
N PHE A 52 33.65 -26.77 4.23
CA PHE A 52 33.49 -25.37 3.84
C PHE A 52 33.57 -25.09 2.32
N ALA A 53 33.95 -26.07 1.50
CA ALA A 53 34.10 -25.92 0.04
C ALA A 53 32.88 -25.31 -0.65
N ARG A 54 31.67 -25.83 -0.41
CA ARG A 54 30.45 -25.37 -1.10
C ARG A 54 29.95 -23.99 -0.63
N PRO A 55 29.91 -23.65 0.68
CA PRO A 55 29.62 -22.29 1.14
C PRO A 55 30.54 -21.23 0.52
N LEU A 56 31.85 -21.50 0.43
CA LEU A 56 32.82 -20.59 -0.19
C LEU A 56 32.55 -20.40 -1.69
N LEU A 57 32.25 -21.49 -2.42
CA LEU A 57 31.92 -21.45 -3.84
C LEU A 57 30.61 -20.66 -4.11
N PHE A 58 29.59 -20.82 -3.26
CA PHE A 58 28.34 -20.07 -3.36
C PHE A 58 28.54 -18.55 -3.15
N PHE A 59 29.35 -18.16 -2.16
CA PHE A 59 29.68 -16.74 -1.96
C PHE A 59 30.45 -16.16 -3.16
N ALA A 60 31.40 -16.91 -3.73
CA ALA A 60 32.12 -16.49 -4.94
C ALA A 60 31.19 -16.34 -6.16
N GLU A 61 30.30 -17.30 -6.41
CA GLU A 61 29.30 -17.26 -7.49
C GLU A 61 28.33 -16.06 -7.35
N SER A 62 27.90 -15.75 -6.12
CA SER A 62 26.99 -14.66 -5.80
C SER A 62 27.62 -13.29 -6.04
N GLU A 63 28.82 -13.05 -5.52
CA GLU A 63 29.53 -11.78 -5.73
C GLU A 63 29.96 -11.60 -7.20
N TRP A 64 30.43 -12.66 -7.87
CA TRP A 64 30.72 -12.62 -9.30
C TRP A 64 29.48 -12.22 -10.13
N SER A 65 28.31 -12.79 -9.82
CA SER A 65 27.06 -12.48 -10.53
C SER A 65 26.61 -11.02 -10.33
N LYS A 66 26.78 -10.46 -9.12
CA LYS A 66 26.51 -9.03 -8.85
C LYS A 66 27.43 -8.11 -9.65
N VAL A 67 28.72 -8.43 -9.72
CA VAL A 67 29.72 -7.66 -10.48
C VAL A 67 29.47 -7.77 -11.99
N ALA A 68 29.20 -8.97 -12.51
CA ALA A 68 28.93 -9.21 -13.92
C ALA A 68 27.68 -8.46 -14.41
N ASN A 69 26.58 -8.50 -13.65
CA ASN A 69 25.34 -7.82 -14.03
C ASN A 69 25.47 -6.29 -13.97
N LYS A 70 26.21 -5.73 -12.99
CA LYS A 70 26.53 -4.29 -12.98
C LYS A 70 27.38 -3.87 -14.20
N ARG A 71 28.34 -4.70 -14.62
CA ARG A 71 29.17 -4.43 -15.81
C ARG A 71 28.36 -4.45 -17.11
N ARG A 72 27.45 -5.42 -17.31
CA ARG A 72 26.59 -5.48 -18.51
C ARG A 72 25.61 -4.31 -18.60
N ALA A 73 24.96 -3.95 -17.48
CA ALA A 73 24.07 -2.79 -17.45
C ALA A 73 24.80 -1.49 -17.86
N ALA A 74 25.99 -1.26 -17.30
CA ALA A 74 26.84 -0.13 -17.66
C ALA A 74 27.24 -0.13 -19.15
N ALA A 75 27.53 -1.30 -19.74
CA ALA A 75 27.86 -1.42 -21.17
C ALA A 75 26.70 -1.03 -22.12
N HIS A 76 25.45 -1.11 -21.65
CA HIS A 76 24.26 -0.66 -22.38
C HIS A 76 23.82 0.77 -22.04
N GLY A 77 24.59 1.52 -21.25
CA GLY A 77 24.18 2.84 -20.74
C GLY A 77 22.97 2.79 -19.81
N ALA A 78 22.64 1.61 -19.28
CA ALA A 78 21.47 1.35 -18.47
C ALA A 78 21.83 1.19 -16.99
N VAL A 79 20.88 1.50 -16.11
CA VAL A 79 20.99 1.21 -14.67
C VAL A 79 20.11 0.03 -14.31
N LEU A 80 20.63 -0.89 -13.49
CA LEU A 80 19.80 -1.93 -12.90
C LEU A 80 18.79 -1.26 -11.95
N PRO A 81 17.48 -1.57 -12.05
CA PRO A 81 16.50 -0.95 -11.19
C PRO A 81 16.74 -1.32 -9.71
N PRO A 82 16.33 -0.45 -8.77
CA PRO A 82 16.91 -0.41 -7.43
C PRO A 82 16.41 -1.51 -6.47
N MET A 83 17.28 -2.45 -6.07
CA MET A 83 16.92 -3.61 -5.24
C MET A 83 16.43 -3.28 -3.81
N ILE A 84 15.49 -4.07 -3.29
CA ILE A 84 15.03 -4.07 -1.88
C ILE A 84 15.95 -4.79 -0.92
N LYS A 85 15.76 -4.54 0.38
CA LYS A 85 16.64 -4.99 1.46
C LYS A 85 16.00 -6.14 2.26
N GLU A 86 14.68 -6.30 2.15
CA GLU A 86 13.92 -7.47 2.55
C GLU A 86 14.49 -8.68 1.83
N GLY A 87 15.02 -9.61 2.60
CA GLY A 87 15.52 -10.86 2.06
C GLY A 87 14.37 -11.75 1.56
N ALA A 88 14.70 -12.78 0.79
CA ALA A 88 13.71 -13.75 0.30
C ALA A 88 12.81 -14.35 1.38
N PHE A 89 13.34 -14.55 2.60
CA PHE A 89 12.56 -15.01 3.75
C PHE A 89 11.60 -13.95 4.31
N GLU A 90 11.94 -12.67 4.25
CA GLU A 90 11.02 -11.57 4.63
C GLU A 90 9.96 -11.33 3.55
N LEU A 91 10.30 -11.54 2.27
CA LEU A 91 9.31 -11.51 1.19
C LEU A 91 8.32 -12.67 1.25
N ILE A 92 8.75 -13.87 1.64
CA ILE A 92 7.87 -15.02 1.95
C ILE A 92 7.13 -14.79 3.28
N LYS A 93 7.71 -14.02 4.22
CA LYS A 93 7.01 -13.49 5.40
C LYS A 93 5.88 -12.51 5.04
N ILE A 94 5.59 -12.32 3.75
CA ILE A 94 4.40 -11.67 3.22
C ILE A 94 3.74 -12.56 2.13
N PHE A 95 4.48 -13.32 1.32
CA PHE A 95 3.98 -14.41 0.45
C PHE A 95 4.02 -15.78 1.16
N GLY A 96 2.94 -16.20 1.85
CA GLY A 96 2.75 -17.60 2.25
C GLY A 96 3.21 -18.00 3.66
N GLU A 97 3.72 -17.09 4.50
CA GLU A 97 3.70 -17.33 5.97
C GLU A 97 2.26 -17.41 6.49
N ASN A 98 1.35 -16.66 5.88
CA ASN A 98 0.18 -16.09 6.55
C ASN A 98 -1.06 -16.97 6.47
N MET A 99 -0.93 -18.26 6.10
CA MET A 99 -1.99 -19.04 5.46
C MET A 99 -3.05 -19.57 6.43
N ARG A 100 -3.77 -18.63 7.05
CA ARG A 100 -4.89 -18.74 7.98
C ARG A 100 -6.13 -18.09 7.34
N THR A 101 -6.28 -16.76 7.38
CA THR A 101 -7.46 -16.04 6.86
C THR A 101 -7.20 -14.59 6.38
N GLY A 102 -7.28 -14.29 5.08
CA GLY A 102 -7.37 -12.87 4.65
C GLY A 102 -7.29 -12.54 3.15
N HIS A 103 -6.09 -12.26 2.67
CA HIS A 103 -5.78 -11.23 1.67
C HIS A 103 -4.83 -11.79 0.59
N PRO A 104 -5.21 -11.89 -0.69
CA PRO A 104 -4.18 -12.94 -2.07
C PRO A 104 -2.61 -12.91 -2.14
N ALA A 105 -1.77 -12.64 -3.16
CA ALA A 105 -1.62 -11.78 -4.35
C ALA A 105 -1.32 -10.26 -4.15
N GLU A 106 -1.17 -9.85 -2.89
CA GLU A 106 -1.00 -8.51 -2.27
C GLU A 106 0.39 -8.06 -1.83
N PRO A 107 1.44 -8.88 -1.66
CA PRO A 107 2.71 -8.40 -1.10
C PRO A 107 3.44 -7.27 -1.86
N ILE A 108 2.83 -6.70 -2.91
CA ILE A 108 3.49 -5.84 -3.88
C ILE A 108 2.87 -4.47 -4.24
N ARG A 109 1.76 -3.81 -3.71
CA ARG A 109 1.54 -2.25 -3.47
C ARG A 109 2.51 -1.74 -2.49
N LYS A 110 3.67 -2.30 -2.74
CA LYS A 110 4.87 -2.18 -2.14
C LYS A 110 5.95 -2.01 -3.35
N TRP A 111 6.74 -0.96 -3.85
CA TRP A 111 7.28 0.45 -3.49
C TRP A 111 6.98 1.77 -4.38
N THR A 112 5.79 2.42 -4.48
CA THR A 112 5.47 3.73 -5.17
C THR A 112 4.57 4.73 -4.36
N GLU A 113 4.32 4.47 -3.06
CA GLU A 113 4.67 5.39 -1.89
C GLU A 113 7.67 5.21 -0.44
N VAL A 114 8.83 4.73 -1.01
CA VAL A 114 10.17 5.31 -0.91
C VAL A 114 10.76 5.57 -2.29
N TYR A 115 11.21 4.58 -3.07
CA TYR A 115 11.93 4.87 -4.33
C TYR A 115 11.69 3.92 -5.53
N GLY A 116 12.05 4.42 -6.72
CA GLY A 116 11.71 3.91 -8.04
C GLY A 116 10.20 3.72 -8.33
N HIS A 117 9.80 3.75 -9.59
CA HIS A 117 8.63 2.98 -10.06
C HIS A 117 9.03 1.61 -10.67
N THR A 118 10.25 1.19 -10.34
CA THR A 118 10.93 -0.07 -10.65
C THR A 118 11.95 -0.27 -9.52
N PHE A 119 12.37 -1.49 -9.23
CA PHE A 119 13.16 -1.90 -8.05
C PHE A 119 13.97 -3.20 -8.30
N ARG A 120 14.12 -4.10 -7.33
CA ARG A 120 14.40 -5.55 -7.55
C ARG A 120 14.08 -6.36 -6.30
N MET A 121 13.22 -7.38 -6.37
CA MET A 121 13.02 -8.36 -5.31
C MET A 121 14.06 -9.47 -5.37
N PRO A 122 14.92 -9.62 -4.35
CA PRO A 122 15.74 -10.80 -4.20
C PRO A 122 14.89 -11.95 -3.63
N LEU A 123 14.37 -12.78 -4.53
CA LEU A 123 13.92 -14.13 -4.19
C LEU A 123 15.18 -15.00 -4.05
N LEU A 124 15.14 -16.11 -3.30
CA LEU A 124 16.35 -16.73 -2.71
C LEU A 124 17.47 -17.01 -3.73
N THR A 125 17.08 -17.35 -4.97
CA THR A 125 17.96 -17.68 -6.09
C THR A 125 17.69 -16.86 -7.37
N SER A 126 16.79 -15.87 -7.34
CA SER A 126 16.34 -15.13 -8.53
C SER A 126 15.93 -13.69 -8.19
N ASN A 127 15.77 -12.83 -9.21
CA ASN A 127 15.34 -11.45 -8.98
C ASN A 127 14.05 -11.13 -9.74
N LEU A 128 13.01 -10.68 -9.05
CA LEU A 128 11.81 -10.13 -9.69
C LEU A 128 11.95 -8.61 -9.86
N VAL A 129 11.54 -8.10 -11.02
CA VAL A 129 11.33 -6.67 -11.30
C VAL A 129 9.82 -6.38 -11.40
N ALA A 130 9.42 -5.11 -11.41
CA ALA A 130 8.05 -4.64 -11.46
C ALA A 130 7.94 -3.22 -12.02
N THR A 131 6.73 -2.81 -12.38
CA THR A 131 6.40 -1.41 -12.61
C THR A 131 4.90 -1.15 -12.65
N ASP A 132 4.51 0.05 -12.24
CA ASP A 132 3.21 0.68 -12.51
C ASP A 132 3.33 1.86 -13.50
N GLU A 133 4.52 2.15 -14.07
CA GLU A 133 4.70 3.28 -15.00
C GLU A 133 3.97 3.04 -16.31
N PRO A 134 3.09 3.94 -16.78
CA PRO A 134 2.44 3.80 -18.09
C PRO A 134 3.43 3.62 -19.25
N GLU A 135 4.65 4.20 -19.17
CA GLU A 135 5.69 4.04 -20.21
C GLU A 135 6.45 2.70 -20.12
N HIS A 136 6.67 2.16 -18.92
CA HIS A 136 7.26 0.81 -18.78
C HIS A 136 6.21 -0.28 -19.02
N ILE A 137 4.96 -0.08 -18.59
CA ILE A 137 3.80 -0.89 -18.95
C ILE A 137 3.67 -0.90 -20.49
N LYS A 138 3.72 0.27 -21.14
CA LYS A 138 3.75 0.39 -22.61
C LYS A 138 4.98 -0.26 -23.24
N ALA A 139 6.14 -0.34 -22.57
CA ALA A 139 7.28 -1.12 -23.04
C ALA A 139 7.02 -2.63 -22.93
N ILE A 140 6.72 -3.12 -21.73
CA ILE A 140 6.51 -4.54 -21.42
C ILE A 140 5.32 -5.12 -22.20
N LEU A 141 4.24 -4.35 -22.34
CA LEU A 141 3.02 -4.80 -23.03
C LEU A 141 2.97 -4.46 -24.52
N ALA A 142 3.74 -3.51 -25.05
CA ALA A 142 3.58 -3.10 -26.45
C ALA A 142 4.90 -2.82 -27.18
N THR A 143 5.67 -1.81 -26.79
CA THR A 143 6.81 -1.29 -27.58
C THR A 143 8.10 -2.11 -27.47
N GLN A 144 8.19 -3.04 -26.51
CA GLN A 144 9.28 -4.01 -26.37
C GLN A 144 8.75 -5.44 -26.14
N PHE A 145 7.52 -5.73 -26.57
CA PHE A 145 6.73 -6.93 -26.24
C PHE A 145 7.48 -8.27 -26.37
N ASP A 146 8.27 -8.46 -27.44
CA ASP A 146 9.03 -9.72 -27.68
C ASP A 146 10.14 -10.01 -26.66
N GLY A 147 10.40 -9.09 -25.72
CA GLY A 147 11.28 -9.33 -24.56
C GLY A 147 10.60 -10.01 -23.35
N PHE A 148 9.27 -10.16 -23.35
CA PHE A 148 8.47 -10.40 -22.13
C PHE A 148 7.45 -11.56 -22.25
N ASP A 149 7.96 -12.78 -22.06
CA ASP A 149 7.17 -13.97 -21.71
C ASP A 149 6.47 -13.77 -20.34
N LYS A 150 5.47 -14.56 -19.95
CA LYS A 150 5.15 -14.78 -18.51
C LYS A 150 6.28 -15.52 -17.81
N GLY A 151 6.90 -16.45 -18.52
CA GLY A 151 8.10 -17.19 -18.15
C GLY A 151 7.82 -18.52 -17.45
N PRO A 152 8.87 -19.18 -16.91
CA PRO A 152 8.74 -20.47 -16.27
C PRO A 152 7.83 -20.36 -15.05
N THR A 153 8.17 -19.56 -14.03
CA THR A 153 7.53 -19.72 -12.71
C THR A 153 6.09 -19.23 -12.58
N PHE A 154 5.58 -18.47 -13.56
CA PHE A 154 4.13 -18.32 -13.69
C PHE A 154 3.47 -19.65 -14.15
N ARG A 155 4.05 -20.33 -15.15
CA ARG A 155 3.63 -21.67 -15.60
C ARG A 155 3.94 -22.78 -14.58
N ASP A 156 5.12 -22.77 -13.94
CA ASP A 156 5.56 -23.78 -12.94
C ASP A 156 4.53 -23.94 -11.81
N GLN A 157 3.81 -22.85 -11.48
CA GLN A 157 2.67 -22.84 -10.57
C GLN A 157 1.33 -23.02 -11.30
N MET A 158 0.97 -22.13 -12.23
CA MET A 158 -0.40 -22.05 -12.78
C MET A 158 -0.78 -23.21 -13.72
N ASN A 159 0.16 -24.05 -14.17
CA ASN A 159 -0.10 -25.16 -15.08
C ASN A 159 -1.10 -26.20 -14.52
N SER A 160 -1.21 -26.34 -13.20
CA SER A 160 -2.19 -27.25 -12.57
C SER A 160 -3.64 -26.74 -12.62
N LEU A 161 -3.85 -25.42 -12.78
CA LEU A 161 -5.19 -24.81 -12.90
C LEU A 161 -5.50 -24.41 -14.36
N LEU A 162 -4.60 -23.66 -15.00
CA LEU A 162 -4.80 -23.04 -16.31
C LEU A 162 -4.11 -23.76 -17.48
N GLY A 163 -3.36 -24.85 -17.23
CA GLY A 163 -2.65 -25.63 -18.26
C GLY A 163 -1.86 -24.76 -19.23
N VAL A 164 -2.00 -24.96 -20.55
CA VAL A 164 -1.32 -24.16 -21.59
C VAL A 164 -2.31 -23.37 -22.46
N GLY A 165 -3.31 -22.72 -21.86
CA GLY A 165 -4.25 -21.81 -22.55
C GLY A 165 -3.75 -20.35 -22.64
N VAL A 166 -4.45 -19.45 -23.34
CA VAL A 166 -3.97 -18.09 -23.71
C VAL A 166 -3.48 -17.20 -22.56
N PHE A 167 -3.94 -17.41 -21.32
CA PHE A 167 -3.48 -16.66 -20.15
C PHE A 167 -2.34 -17.34 -19.37
N ASN A 168 -1.93 -18.56 -19.73
CA ASN A 168 -0.69 -19.20 -19.24
C ASN A 168 0.34 -19.47 -20.37
N ALA A 169 -0.09 -19.46 -21.62
CA ALA A 169 0.72 -19.65 -22.83
C ALA A 169 1.63 -18.45 -23.12
N ASP A 170 2.70 -18.74 -23.85
CA ASP A 170 3.88 -17.89 -23.99
C ASP A 170 4.63 -18.15 -25.32
N GLY A 171 5.64 -17.33 -25.65
CA GLY A 171 6.35 -17.39 -26.92
C GLY A 171 5.42 -17.37 -28.15
N ASP A 172 5.71 -18.21 -29.14
CA ASP A 172 4.84 -18.42 -30.31
C ASP A 172 3.56 -19.20 -29.98
N MET A 173 3.55 -20.01 -28.91
CA MET A 173 2.33 -20.69 -28.44
C MET A 173 1.25 -19.69 -28.00
N TRP A 174 1.64 -18.59 -27.36
CA TRP A 174 0.70 -17.51 -27.09
C TRP A 174 0.15 -16.90 -28.39
N LYS A 175 0.99 -16.69 -29.42
CA LYS A 175 0.57 -16.09 -30.70
C LYS A 175 -0.48 -16.96 -31.39
N PHE A 176 -0.28 -18.29 -31.38
CA PHE A 176 -1.27 -19.25 -31.89
C PHE A 176 -2.61 -19.13 -31.14
N HIS A 177 -2.64 -19.35 -29.82
CA HIS A 177 -3.88 -19.30 -29.04
C HIS A 177 -4.60 -17.95 -29.21
N ARG A 178 -3.86 -16.85 -29.14
CA ARG A 178 -4.38 -15.50 -29.35
C ARG A 178 -5.02 -15.29 -30.73
N SER A 179 -4.45 -15.88 -31.78
CA SER A 179 -5.02 -15.84 -33.12
C SER A 179 -6.29 -16.70 -33.26
N MET A 180 -6.36 -17.78 -32.48
CA MET A 180 -7.45 -18.76 -32.45
C MET A 180 -8.67 -18.32 -31.61
N THR A 181 -8.51 -17.44 -30.62
CA THR A 181 -9.65 -16.94 -29.81
C THR A 181 -10.03 -15.47 -30.01
N ARG A 182 -9.16 -14.62 -30.55
CA ARG A 182 -9.50 -13.20 -30.79
C ARG A 182 -10.66 -12.96 -31.77
N PRO A 183 -10.80 -13.66 -32.90
CA PRO A 183 -11.80 -13.30 -33.91
C PRO A 183 -13.26 -13.48 -33.45
N PHE A 184 -13.52 -14.35 -32.48
CA PHE A 184 -14.86 -14.59 -31.94
C PHE A 184 -15.45 -13.40 -31.16
N PHE A 185 -14.61 -12.55 -30.57
CA PHE A 185 -15.04 -11.41 -29.75
C PHE A 185 -15.35 -10.17 -30.62
N THR A 186 -16.29 -10.33 -31.56
CA THR A 186 -16.83 -9.22 -32.36
C THR A 186 -17.83 -8.39 -31.55
N ARG A 187 -18.23 -7.21 -32.06
CA ARG A 187 -19.20 -6.35 -31.38
C ARG A 187 -20.62 -6.90 -31.49
N GLU A 188 -20.92 -7.53 -32.62
CA GLU A 188 -22.22 -8.08 -32.99
C GLU A 188 -22.57 -9.24 -32.04
N ARG A 189 -21.65 -10.18 -31.86
CA ARG A 189 -21.79 -11.34 -30.95
C ARG A 189 -21.91 -10.97 -29.48
N ILE A 190 -21.27 -9.87 -29.07
CA ILE A 190 -21.28 -9.37 -27.70
C ILE A 190 -22.56 -8.57 -27.38
N SER A 191 -23.32 -8.17 -28.41
CA SER A 191 -24.54 -7.37 -28.27
C SER A 191 -25.82 -8.21 -28.25
N ASP A 192 -25.70 -9.54 -28.14
CA ASP A 192 -26.84 -10.43 -27.89
C ASP A 192 -27.28 -10.30 -26.43
N PHE A 193 -28.37 -9.60 -26.22
CA PHE A 193 -28.91 -9.30 -24.89
C PHE A 193 -29.96 -10.31 -24.41
N GLU A 194 -30.37 -11.28 -25.24
CA GLU A 194 -31.35 -12.29 -24.81
C GLU A 194 -30.76 -13.28 -23.80
N ILE A 195 -29.45 -13.59 -23.94
CA ILE A 195 -28.68 -14.35 -22.96
C ILE A 195 -28.61 -13.59 -21.63
N TYR A 196 -28.32 -12.28 -21.67
CA TYR A 196 -28.25 -11.48 -20.46
C TYR A 196 -29.61 -11.30 -19.78
N ASP A 197 -30.72 -11.17 -20.51
CA ASP A 197 -32.05 -10.97 -19.88
C ASP A 197 -32.61 -12.24 -19.24
N ARG A 198 -32.52 -13.40 -19.91
CA ARG A 198 -33.01 -14.67 -19.34
C ARG A 198 -32.31 -14.99 -18.01
N ASN A 199 -30.99 -14.87 -17.99
CA ASN A 199 -30.22 -15.11 -16.76
C ASN A 199 -30.45 -13.98 -15.73
N ALA A 200 -30.74 -12.74 -16.15
CA ALA A 200 -31.01 -11.61 -15.26
C ALA A 200 -32.35 -11.71 -14.53
N ASP A 201 -33.37 -12.17 -15.25
CA ASP A 201 -34.70 -12.34 -14.69
C ASP A 201 -34.76 -13.54 -13.73
N ALA A 202 -34.12 -14.67 -14.10
CA ALA A 202 -33.96 -15.82 -13.21
C ALA A 202 -33.27 -15.45 -11.89
N SER A 203 -32.21 -14.64 -11.98
CA SER A 203 -31.51 -14.02 -10.86
C SER A 203 -32.43 -13.17 -9.98
N LEU A 204 -33.06 -12.13 -10.55
CA LEU A 204 -33.85 -11.17 -9.79
C LEU A 204 -35.07 -11.78 -9.11
N LYS A 205 -35.65 -12.83 -9.69
CA LYS A 205 -36.78 -13.57 -9.10
C LYS A 205 -36.43 -14.19 -7.74
N LEU A 206 -35.24 -14.78 -7.62
CA LEU A 206 -34.76 -15.34 -6.36
C LEU A 206 -34.57 -14.24 -5.29
N ALA A 207 -34.13 -13.03 -5.68
CA ALA A 207 -34.03 -11.88 -4.77
C ALA A 207 -35.39 -11.50 -4.19
N LYS A 208 -36.39 -11.38 -5.07
CA LYS A 208 -37.74 -11.04 -4.65
C LYS A 208 -38.30 -12.10 -3.71
N ALA A 209 -38.07 -13.37 -3.99
CA ALA A 209 -38.50 -14.47 -3.13
C ALA A 209 -37.88 -14.36 -1.73
N ARG A 210 -36.55 -14.30 -1.61
CA ARG A 210 -35.88 -14.33 -0.31
C ARG A 210 -36.00 -13.02 0.49
N LEU A 211 -36.03 -11.87 -0.17
CA LEU A 211 -36.33 -10.60 0.50
C LEU A 211 -37.79 -10.55 0.98
N ALA A 212 -38.74 -11.18 0.27
CA ALA A 212 -40.13 -11.29 0.72
C ALA A 212 -40.31 -12.26 1.90
N GLU A 213 -39.41 -13.24 2.09
CA GLU A 213 -39.32 -14.03 3.32
C GLU A 213 -38.82 -13.20 4.53
N GLY A 214 -38.41 -11.93 4.33
CA GLY A 214 -37.87 -11.05 5.36
C GLY A 214 -36.39 -11.30 5.67
N TYR A 215 -35.74 -12.22 4.96
CA TYR A 215 -34.32 -12.48 5.15
C TYR A 215 -33.48 -11.55 4.31
N SER A 216 -32.39 -11.09 4.92
CA SER A 216 -31.23 -10.72 4.15
C SER A 216 -30.69 -11.92 3.40
N ILE A 217 -29.67 -11.65 2.63
CA ILE A 217 -28.80 -12.63 2.07
C ILE A 217 -27.39 -12.02 2.18
N ASP A 218 -26.40 -12.66 1.57
CA ASP A 218 -25.03 -12.57 2.02
C ASP A 218 -24.02 -12.72 0.83
N PHE A 219 -24.03 -11.69 -0.04
CA PHE A 219 -23.38 -11.39 -1.37
C PHE A 219 -22.94 -12.50 -2.36
N GLN A 220 -21.81 -12.33 -3.08
CA GLN A 220 -21.30 -12.93 -4.36
C GLN A 220 -21.90 -14.15 -5.08
N ASP A 221 -22.73 -15.03 -4.51
CA ASP A 221 -23.01 -16.35 -5.12
C ASP A 221 -23.41 -16.27 -6.60
N LEU A 222 -24.27 -15.33 -7.01
CA LEU A 222 -24.76 -15.25 -8.40
C LEU A 222 -24.11 -14.28 -9.32
N VAL A 223 -23.56 -13.19 -8.83
CA VAL A 223 -22.55 -12.53 -9.67
C VAL A 223 -21.43 -13.51 -9.97
N SER A 224 -21.30 -14.61 -9.21
CA SER A 224 -20.66 -15.85 -9.67
C SER A 224 -21.56 -16.84 -10.45
N ARG A 225 -22.82 -17.12 -10.09
CA ARG A 225 -23.80 -18.02 -10.77
C ARG A 225 -24.38 -17.49 -12.09
N PHE A 226 -24.99 -16.32 -12.16
CA PHE A 226 -25.37 -15.64 -13.41
C PHE A 226 -24.19 -15.51 -14.37
N THR A 227 -23.01 -15.10 -13.87
CA THR A 227 -21.87 -14.87 -14.80
C THR A 227 -21.25 -16.19 -15.20
N LEU A 228 -21.31 -17.21 -14.34
CA LEU A 228 -21.04 -18.58 -14.73
C LEU A 228 -22.02 -19.02 -15.82
N ASP A 229 -23.33 -18.94 -15.55
CA ASP A 229 -24.42 -19.35 -16.43
C ASP A 229 -24.34 -18.63 -17.79
N SER A 230 -24.20 -17.30 -17.79
CA SER A 230 -24.07 -16.45 -18.99
C SER A 230 -22.73 -16.63 -19.71
N ALA A 231 -21.62 -16.84 -19.00
CA ALA A 231 -20.36 -17.20 -19.64
C ALA A 231 -20.41 -18.62 -20.22
N THR A 232 -21.07 -19.58 -19.58
CA THR A 232 -21.24 -20.93 -20.13
C THR A 232 -22.14 -20.91 -21.36
N GLU A 233 -23.20 -20.12 -21.33
CA GLU A 233 -24.11 -19.97 -22.47
C GLU A 233 -23.40 -19.27 -23.65
N PHE A 234 -22.59 -18.24 -23.40
CA PHE A 234 -21.79 -17.57 -24.43
C PHE A 234 -20.60 -18.40 -24.96
N LEU A 235 -19.90 -19.15 -24.09
CA LEU A 235 -18.70 -19.90 -24.47
C LEU A 235 -19.04 -21.30 -25.04
N PHE A 236 -20.09 -21.94 -24.54
CA PHE A 236 -20.46 -23.33 -24.82
C PHE A 236 -21.84 -23.50 -25.47
N GLY A 237 -22.66 -22.45 -25.56
CA GLY A 237 -24.01 -22.51 -26.13
C GLY A 237 -25.09 -23.09 -25.20
N TYR A 238 -24.75 -23.38 -23.93
CA TYR A 238 -25.71 -23.89 -22.95
C TYR A 238 -25.36 -23.40 -21.54
N ASN A 239 -26.39 -23.28 -20.70
CA ASN A 239 -26.30 -22.83 -19.32
C ASN A 239 -26.02 -24.03 -18.37
N VAL A 240 -25.17 -23.87 -17.35
CA VAL A 240 -24.93 -24.90 -16.31
C VAL A 240 -25.97 -24.89 -15.17
N ASP A 241 -27.02 -24.10 -15.32
CA ASP A 241 -28.17 -23.90 -14.43
C ASP A 241 -27.75 -23.70 -12.96
N SER A 242 -26.71 -22.91 -12.73
CA SER A 242 -26.21 -22.73 -11.37
C SER A 242 -27.18 -21.95 -10.49
N LEU A 243 -28.11 -21.20 -11.08
CA LEU A 243 -29.27 -20.59 -10.42
C LEU A 243 -30.34 -21.58 -9.95
N SER A 244 -30.49 -22.74 -10.60
CA SER A 244 -31.54 -23.72 -10.26
C SER A 244 -31.39 -24.32 -8.85
N ALA A 245 -30.16 -24.31 -8.32
CA ALA A 245 -29.86 -24.78 -6.96
C ALA A 245 -30.51 -23.93 -5.86
N GLY A 246 -31.01 -22.75 -6.22
CA GLY A 246 -31.43 -21.74 -5.26
C GLY A 246 -30.25 -21.17 -4.48
N ILE A 247 -30.55 -20.69 -3.27
CA ILE A 247 -29.72 -19.71 -2.57
C ILE A 247 -29.59 -20.00 -1.07
N PRO A 248 -28.38 -19.88 -0.49
CA PRO A 248 -28.20 -20.18 0.93
C PRO A 248 -28.73 -19.04 1.81
N TYR A 249 -29.11 -19.38 3.04
CA TYR A 249 -29.55 -18.39 4.04
C TYR A 249 -28.35 -17.74 4.74
N PRO A 250 -28.49 -16.51 5.27
CA PRO A 250 -27.46 -15.83 6.06
C PRO A 250 -26.86 -16.73 7.15
N PRO A 251 -25.60 -16.56 7.59
CA PRO A 251 -24.96 -17.43 8.57
C PRO A 251 -25.72 -17.58 9.89
N ALA A 252 -26.45 -16.55 10.32
CA ALA A 252 -27.33 -16.61 11.50
C ALA A 252 -28.53 -17.58 11.34
N HIS A 253 -28.84 -17.98 10.11
CA HIS A 253 -29.92 -18.89 9.71
C HIS A 253 -29.39 -20.00 8.76
N ALA A 254 -28.11 -20.39 8.90
CA ALA A 254 -27.47 -21.37 8.02
C ALA A 254 -28.05 -22.80 8.15
N ASP A 255 -28.84 -23.04 9.21
CA ASP A 255 -29.67 -24.21 9.48
C ASP A 255 -30.90 -24.29 8.56
N LEU A 256 -31.47 -23.14 8.16
CA LEU A 256 -32.55 -23.08 7.17
C LEU A 256 -32.10 -23.40 5.74
N THR A 257 -30.79 -23.44 5.47
CA THR A 257 -30.24 -23.79 4.16
C THR A 257 -30.41 -25.29 3.89
N PRO A 258 -31.22 -25.70 2.90
CA PRO A 258 -31.51 -27.12 2.66
C PRO A 258 -30.25 -27.95 2.42
N ALA A 259 -30.22 -29.19 2.92
CA ALA A 259 -29.09 -30.10 2.68
C ALA A 259 -28.84 -30.33 1.17
N SER A 260 -29.90 -30.33 0.36
CA SER A 260 -29.87 -30.40 -1.10
C SER A 260 -29.09 -29.25 -1.76
N PHE A 261 -29.13 -28.03 -1.20
CA PHE A 261 -28.33 -26.90 -1.71
C PHE A 261 -26.83 -27.20 -1.64
N ARG A 262 -26.37 -27.81 -0.52
CA ARG A 262 -24.95 -28.10 -0.26
C ARG A 262 -24.43 -29.27 -1.11
N THR A 263 -25.30 -30.17 -1.57
CA THR A 263 -24.96 -31.32 -2.41
C THR A 263 -25.29 -31.11 -3.89
N HIS A 264 -25.98 -30.03 -4.26
CA HIS A 264 -26.31 -29.72 -5.65
C HIS A 264 -25.05 -29.61 -6.51
N SER A 265 -25.07 -30.23 -7.69
CA SER A 265 -23.94 -30.31 -8.60
C SER A 265 -23.35 -28.93 -8.91
N SER A 266 -24.18 -27.95 -9.25
CA SER A 266 -23.75 -26.58 -9.55
C SER A 266 -23.25 -25.79 -8.34
N THR A 267 -23.74 -26.05 -7.12
CA THR A 267 -23.17 -25.45 -5.89
C THR A 267 -21.82 -26.08 -5.54
N VAL A 268 -21.67 -27.40 -5.71
CA VAL A 268 -20.37 -28.09 -5.56
C VAL A 268 -19.36 -27.56 -6.58
N PHE A 269 -19.79 -27.34 -7.82
CA PHE A 269 -18.95 -26.72 -8.86
C PHE A 269 -18.58 -25.27 -8.54
N THR A 270 -19.55 -24.42 -8.22
CA THR A 270 -19.35 -23.01 -7.82
C THR A 270 -18.35 -22.90 -6.66
N LYS A 271 -18.50 -23.75 -5.64
CA LYS A 271 -17.59 -23.83 -4.49
C LYS A 271 -16.20 -24.34 -4.89
N ALA A 272 -16.10 -25.44 -5.64
CA ALA A 272 -14.82 -26.02 -6.03
C ALA A 272 -14.02 -25.14 -7.01
N PHE A 273 -14.68 -24.53 -7.99
CA PHE A 273 -14.11 -23.59 -8.96
C PHE A 273 -13.47 -22.39 -8.25
N THR A 274 -14.14 -21.89 -7.21
CA THR A 274 -13.67 -20.75 -6.42
C THR A 274 -12.60 -21.18 -5.40
N GLU A 275 -12.76 -22.31 -4.70
CA GLU A 275 -11.72 -22.90 -3.84
C GLU A 275 -10.42 -23.25 -4.60
N ALA A 276 -10.51 -23.57 -5.89
CA ALA A 276 -9.35 -23.81 -6.77
C ALA A 276 -8.41 -22.60 -6.87
N GLN A 277 -8.93 -21.40 -6.61
CA GLN A 277 -8.19 -20.15 -6.64
C GLN A 277 -7.53 -19.82 -5.29
N LEU A 278 -7.75 -20.68 -4.26
CA LEU A 278 -7.33 -20.45 -2.87
C LEU A 278 -6.31 -21.47 -2.34
N GLN A 279 -6.24 -22.67 -2.93
CA GLN A 279 -5.49 -23.81 -2.37
C GLN A 279 -4.37 -24.31 -3.29
N ASP A 280 -3.14 -24.45 -2.76
CA ASP A 280 -2.02 -25.17 -3.40
C ASP A 280 -2.37 -26.62 -3.81
N SER A 281 -3.39 -27.19 -3.16
CA SER A 281 -4.08 -28.42 -3.58
C SER A 281 -4.20 -28.53 -5.09
N ILE A 282 -4.83 -27.52 -5.74
CA ILE A 282 -5.22 -27.35 -7.16
C ILE A 282 -5.69 -28.61 -7.89
N HIS A 283 -4.84 -29.61 -8.05
CA HIS A 283 -5.04 -30.88 -8.76
C HIS A 283 -6.35 -31.64 -8.39
N PRO A 284 -6.89 -31.61 -7.14
CA PRO A 284 -8.22 -32.17 -6.85
C PRO A 284 -9.37 -31.31 -7.39
N LEU A 285 -9.19 -29.99 -7.45
CA LEU A 285 -10.21 -29.00 -7.79
C LEU A 285 -10.29 -28.80 -9.33
N ARG A 286 -9.15 -28.85 -10.02
CA ARG A 286 -9.08 -28.93 -11.50
C ARG A 286 -9.87 -30.13 -12.04
N LYS A 287 -9.78 -31.30 -11.40
CA LYS A 287 -10.59 -32.50 -11.75
C LYS A 287 -12.11 -32.29 -11.61
N ILE A 288 -12.54 -31.37 -10.75
CA ILE A 288 -13.96 -31.01 -10.65
C ILE A 288 -14.35 -30.12 -11.84
N MET A 289 -13.49 -29.19 -12.26
CA MET A 289 -13.72 -28.36 -13.45
C MET A 289 -13.67 -29.17 -14.77
N ASP A 290 -12.72 -30.11 -14.88
CA ASP A 290 -12.60 -31.00 -16.04
C ASP A 290 -13.89 -31.84 -16.23
N ARG A 291 -14.54 -32.27 -15.13
CA ARG A 291 -15.80 -33.06 -15.20
C ARG A 291 -16.94 -32.35 -15.93
N TYR A 292 -16.97 -31.02 -15.93
CA TYR A 292 -18.02 -30.22 -16.59
C TYR A 292 -17.62 -29.79 -18.01
N THR A 293 -16.32 -29.68 -18.30
CA THR A 293 -15.83 -29.28 -19.63
C THR A 293 -15.56 -30.48 -20.55
N GLU A 294 -15.20 -31.65 -20.01
CA GLU A 294 -14.96 -32.88 -20.77
C GLU A 294 -16.15 -33.37 -21.61
N PRO A 295 -17.41 -33.40 -21.10
CA PRO A 295 -18.55 -33.84 -21.90
C PRO A 295 -18.78 -32.94 -23.12
N VAL A 296 -18.72 -31.63 -22.92
CA VAL A 296 -18.93 -30.61 -23.96
C VAL A 296 -17.88 -30.71 -25.07
N ILE A 297 -16.61 -30.84 -24.68
CA ILE A 297 -15.51 -30.92 -25.64
C ILE A 297 -15.59 -32.24 -26.43
N ARG A 298 -16.01 -33.34 -25.79
CA ARG A 298 -16.25 -34.62 -26.48
C ARG A 298 -17.40 -34.49 -27.49
N GLU A 299 -18.54 -33.95 -27.08
CA GLU A 299 -19.71 -33.75 -27.93
C GLU A 299 -19.40 -32.80 -29.12
N GLY A 300 -18.68 -31.71 -28.88
CA GLY A 300 -18.21 -30.80 -29.93
C GLY A 300 -17.24 -31.46 -30.90
N LEU A 301 -16.31 -32.31 -30.43
CA LEU A 301 -15.41 -33.10 -31.29
C LEU A 301 -16.17 -34.16 -32.11
N GLU A 302 -17.19 -34.79 -31.53
CA GLU A 302 -18.06 -35.75 -32.22
C GLU A 302 -18.90 -35.07 -33.32
N LYS A 303 -19.48 -33.90 -33.03
CA LYS A 303 -20.17 -33.03 -34.01
C LYS A 303 -19.21 -32.60 -35.13
N ARG A 304 -18.03 -32.08 -34.78
CA ARG A 304 -16.97 -31.69 -35.73
C ARG A 304 -16.48 -32.86 -36.60
N ALA A 305 -16.55 -34.09 -36.09
CA ALA A 305 -16.22 -35.29 -36.85
C ALA A 305 -17.29 -35.69 -37.89
N ALA A 306 -18.48 -35.07 -37.90
CA ALA A 306 -19.43 -35.18 -39.01
C ALA A 306 -19.14 -34.17 -40.14
N GLU A 307 -18.69 -32.95 -39.80
CA GLU A 307 -18.49 -31.77 -40.66
C GLU A 307 -17.33 -31.86 -41.68
N LYS A 308 -17.00 -33.07 -42.16
CA LYS A 308 -15.77 -33.39 -42.91
C LYS A 308 -15.74 -32.91 -44.38
N GLY A 309 -16.40 -31.79 -44.70
CA GLY A 309 -16.37 -31.26 -46.07
C GLY A 309 -17.22 -30.01 -46.40
N GLU A 310 -18.10 -29.55 -45.50
CA GLU A 310 -19.00 -28.44 -45.81
C GLU A 310 -18.57 -27.12 -45.15
N LYS A 311 -18.91 -26.00 -45.79
CA LYS A 311 -18.74 -24.66 -45.21
C LYS A 311 -19.70 -24.54 -44.04
N MET A 312 -19.21 -24.76 -42.81
CA MET A 312 -19.97 -24.50 -41.59
C MET A 312 -20.66 -23.14 -41.65
N GLU A 313 -21.91 -23.11 -41.20
CA GLU A 313 -22.74 -21.92 -41.05
C GLU A 313 -22.13 -20.90 -40.06
N GLU A 314 -22.86 -19.80 -39.90
CA GLU A 314 -22.54 -18.70 -39.00
C GLU A 314 -22.29 -19.23 -37.58
N GLU A 315 -21.07 -19.03 -37.07
CA GLU A 315 -20.58 -19.70 -35.85
C GLU A 315 -21.50 -19.38 -34.66
N SER A 316 -21.91 -20.37 -33.86
CA SER A 316 -22.69 -20.07 -32.65
C SER A 316 -21.76 -19.87 -31.45
N THR A 317 -21.15 -20.94 -30.95
CA THR A 317 -20.38 -20.94 -29.70
C THR A 317 -18.88 -20.65 -29.91
N LEU A 318 -18.19 -20.20 -28.87
CA LEU A 318 -16.73 -20.11 -28.90
C LEU A 318 -16.09 -21.50 -29.12
N LEU A 319 -16.67 -22.56 -28.54
CA LEU A 319 -16.17 -23.92 -28.74
C LEU A 319 -16.22 -24.33 -30.23
N GLU A 320 -17.29 -24.00 -30.97
CA GLU A 320 -17.36 -24.25 -32.41
C GLU A 320 -16.29 -23.45 -33.18
N HIS A 321 -16.05 -22.19 -32.79
CA HIS A 321 -14.97 -21.37 -33.35
C HIS A 321 -13.58 -21.98 -33.07
N LEU A 322 -13.35 -22.54 -31.88
CA LEU A 322 -12.11 -23.22 -31.52
C LEU A 322 -11.90 -24.53 -32.29
N LEU A 323 -12.97 -25.32 -32.48
CA LEU A 323 -12.97 -26.59 -33.23
C LEU A 323 -12.71 -26.42 -34.75
N LYS A 324 -12.88 -25.19 -35.28
CA LYS A 324 -12.38 -24.82 -36.62
C LYS A 324 -10.84 -24.73 -36.69
N HIS A 325 -10.16 -24.55 -35.56
CA HIS A 325 -8.70 -24.27 -35.49
C HIS A 325 -7.87 -25.37 -34.82
N THR A 326 -8.42 -26.12 -33.86
CA THR A 326 -7.72 -27.25 -33.20
C THR A 326 -8.69 -28.37 -32.80
N GLN A 327 -8.20 -29.60 -32.84
CA GLN A 327 -8.89 -30.79 -32.30
C GLN A 327 -8.13 -31.43 -31.13
N ASP A 328 -7.05 -30.80 -30.66
CA ASP A 328 -6.34 -31.25 -29.46
C ASP A 328 -7.22 -30.98 -28.22
N GLN A 329 -7.69 -32.06 -27.61
CA GLN A 329 -8.61 -32.00 -26.48
C GLN A 329 -8.00 -31.29 -25.25
N GLN A 330 -6.67 -31.33 -25.07
CA GLN A 330 -6.01 -30.64 -23.96
C GLN A 330 -5.91 -29.13 -24.23
N ILE A 331 -5.59 -28.74 -25.46
CA ILE A 331 -5.61 -27.33 -25.90
C ILE A 331 -7.02 -26.75 -25.75
N LEU A 332 -8.06 -27.48 -26.18
CA LEU A 332 -9.46 -27.06 -26.01
C LEU A 332 -9.84 -26.92 -24.54
N LYS A 333 -9.51 -27.91 -23.69
CA LYS A 333 -9.75 -27.84 -22.23
C LYS A 333 -9.09 -26.62 -21.61
N ASP A 334 -7.81 -26.39 -21.90
CA ASP A 334 -7.07 -25.31 -21.29
C ASP A 334 -7.55 -23.94 -21.79
N GLU A 335 -7.85 -23.77 -23.08
CA GLU A 335 -8.37 -22.52 -23.62
C GLU A 335 -9.77 -22.18 -23.08
N LEU A 336 -10.67 -23.18 -23.00
CA LEU A 336 -12.00 -23.00 -22.41
C LEU A 336 -11.95 -22.71 -20.91
N VAL A 337 -11.10 -23.39 -20.13
CA VAL A 337 -10.90 -23.08 -18.70
C VAL A 337 -10.29 -21.69 -18.51
N ASN A 338 -9.37 -21.27 -19.37
CA ASN A 338 -8.79 -19.91 -19.33
C ASN A 338 -9.86 -18.84 -19.56
N LEU A 339 -10.78 -19.06 -20.50
CA LEU A 339 -11.82 -18.07 -20.84
C LEU A 339 -13.04 -18.15 -19.91
N LEU A 340 -13.37 -19.32 -19.34
CA LEU A 340 -14.42 -19.47 -18.35
C LEU A 340 -14.06 -18.80 -17.01
N VAL A 341 -12.82 -18.96 -16.54
CA VAL A 341 -12.31 -18.23 -15.35
C VAL A 341 -12.28 -16.72 -15.61
N ALA A 342 -11.93 -16.30 -16.82
CA ALA A 342 -11.95 -14.88 -17.20
C ALA A 342 -13.36 -14.29 -17.35
N GLY A 343 -14.32 -15.04 -17.90
CA GLY A 343 -15.70 -14.57 -18.12
C GLY A 343 -16.52 -14.49 -16.84
N ARG A 344 -16.43 -15.53 -15.99
CA ARG A 344 -17.15 -15.58 -14.71
C ARG A 344 -16.62 -14.56 -13.72
N ASP A 345 -15.42 -14.76 -13.20
CA ASP A 345 -15.00 -14.09 -11.96
C ASP A 345 -14.65 -12.61 -12.15
N THR A 346 -14.49 -12.15 -13.40
CA THR A 346 -14.18 -10.74 -13.69
C THR A 346 -15.44 -9.87 -13.81
N THR A 347 -16.44 -10.27 -14.61
CA THR A 347 -17.75 -9.60 -14.57
C THR A 347 -18.43 -9.85 -13.23
N MET A 348 -18.20 -11.01 -12.60
CA MET A 348 -18.54 -11.25 -11.19
C MET A 348 -18.00 -10.09 -10.37
N CYS A 349 -16.69 -9.89 -10.26
CA CYS A 349 -16.16 -8.85 -9.38
C CYS A 349 -16.72 -7.44 -9.69
N LEU A 350 -16.86 -7.06 -10.97
CA LEU A 350 -17.54 -5.81 -11.38
C LEU A 350 -18.99 -5.70 -10.87
N LEU A 351 -19.71 -6.82 -10.81
CA LEU A 351 -21.11 -6.88 -10.40
C LEU A 351 -21.29 -7.24 -8.93
N THR A 352 -20.56 -8.17 -8.33
CA THR A 352 -20.37 -8.20 -6.88
C THR A 352 -20.09 -6.81 -6.39
N PHE A 353 -19.42 -5.96 -7.19
CA PHE A 353 -19.16 -4.60 -6.82
C PHE A 353 -19.85 -3.52 -7.69
N SER A 354 -21.19 -3.62 -7.91
CA SER A 354 -22.09 -2.52 -8.43
C SER A 354 -23.33 -1.98 -7.59
N THR A 355 -23.62 -2.36 -6.32
CA THR A 355 -24.64 -1.80 -5.35
C THR A 355 -24.34 -1.86 -3.81
N TYR A 356 -23.13 -1.63 -3.25
CA TYR A 356 -23.00 -1.21 -1.82
C TYR A 356 -22.57 0.24 -1.57
N MET A 357 -22.01 0.97 -2.55
CA MET A 357 -22.18 2.44 -2.56
C MET A 357 -23.61 2.83 -2.97
N LEU A 358 -24.24 2.13 -3.93
CA LEU A 358 -25.71 2.21 -4.03
C LEU A 358 -26.45 1.77 -2.74
N ALA A 359 -25.80 1.15 -1.73
CA ALA A 359 -26.42 0.77 -0.46
C ALA A 359 -26.16 1.74 0.71
N GLU A 360 -24.92 1.97 1.15
CA GLU A 360 -24.63 2.98 2.20
C GLU A 360 -24.74 4.43 1.65
N HIS A 361 -25.08 4.63 0.36
CA HIS A 361 -25.24 5.93 -0.30
C HIS A 361 -26.32 5.98 -1.43
N PRO A 362 -27.62 6.15 -1.09
CA PRO A 362 -28.70 6.18 -2.09
C PRO A 362 -28.81 7.45 -2.98
N ASP A 363 -27.83 8.35 -3.00
CA ASP A 363 -27.79 9.49 -3.96
C ASP A 363 -27.45 9.01 -5.38
N ILE A 364 -26.38 8.23 -5.53
CA ILE A 364 -25.96 7.62 -6.80
C ILE A 364 -27.03 6.65 -7.30
N GLU A 365 -27.68 5.90 -6.39
CA GLU A 365 -28.82 5.02 -6.69
C GLU A 365 -29.96 5.77 -7.40
N ARG A 366 -30.38 6.92 -6.82
CA ARG A 366 -31.44 7.77 -7.39
C ARG A 366 -31.03 8.33 -8.76
N ARG A 367 -29.78 8.75 -8.92
CA ARG A 367 -29.29 9.40 -10.14
C ARG A 367 -29.06 8.44 -11.30
N LEU A 368 -28.56 7.23 -11.04
CA LEU A 368 -28.50 6.16 -12.06
C LEU A 368 -29.90 5.74 -12.48
N ARG A 369 -30.83 5.58 -11.53
CA ARG A 369 -32.23 5.28 -11.83
C ARG A 369 -32.90 6.38 -12.66
N GLN A 370 -32.60 7.65 -12.37
CA GLN A 370 -33.07 8.78 -13.17
C GLN A 370 -32.57 8.69 -14.62
N GLU A 371 -31.27 8.52 -14.88
CA GLU A 371 -30.73 8.38 -16.25
C GLU A 371 -31.37 7.19 -16.97
N ILE A 372 -31.52 6.05 -16.30
CA ILE A 372 -32.17 4.84 -16.86
C ILE A 372 -33.64 5.11 -17.20
N TYR A 373 -34.40 5.79 -16.33
CA TYR A 373 -35.81 6.06 -16.56
C TYR A 373 -36.04 7.12 -17.64
N GLU A 374 -35.13 8.09 -17.78
CA GLU A 374 -35.17 9.09 -18.86
C GLU A 374 -34.78 8.51 -20.23
N LYS A 375 -33.87 7.53 -20.28
CA LYS A 375 -33.31 6.99 -21.54
C LYS A 375 -33.90 5.67 -22.02
N ILE A 376 -34.39 4.84 -21.11
CA ILE A 376 -34.91 3.49 -21.37
C ILE A 376 -36.35 3.35 -20.86
N GLY A 377 -36.67 4.02 -19.75
CA GLY A 377 -37.96 3.91 -19.07
C GLY A 377 -37.97 2.83 -17.98
N PRO A 378 -38.95 2.89 -17.06
CA PRO A 378 -38.98 2.04 -15.87
C PRO A 378 -39.15 0.53 -16.18
N ASN A 379 -39.76 0.20 -17.32
CA ASN A 379 -39.96 -1.18 -17.78
C ASN A 379 -39.35 -1.44 -19.18
N GLY A 380 -38.59 -0.49 -19.73
CA GLY A 380 -38.02 -0.62 -21.07
C GLY A 380 -36.85 -1.60 -21.12
N MET A 381 -36.70 -2.29 -22.25
CA MET A 381 -35.56 -3.19 -22.47
C MET A 381 -34.31 -2.41 -22.91
N PRO A 382 -33.11 -2.75 -22.36
CA PRO A 382 -31.87 -2.22 -22.88
C PRO A 382 -31.65 -2.63 -24.34
N THR A 383 -31.24 -1.67 -25.17
CA THR A 383 -30.84 -1.87 -26.57
C THR A 383 -29.47 -1.24 -26.78
N TYR A 384 -28.77 -1.63 -27.85
CA TYR A 384 -27.37 -1.19 -28.04
C TYR A 384 -27.25 0.35 -28.08
N ASP A 385 -28.19 1.02 -28.74
CA ASP A 385 -28.15 2.47 -28.90
C ASP A 385 -28.58 3.21 -27.62
N ASN A 386 -29.57 2.71 -26.87
CA ASN A 386 -29.96 3.35 -25.61
C ASN A 386 -28.92 3.13 -24.49
N MET A 387 -28.26 1.97 -24.43
CA MET A 387 -27.15 1.72 -23.50
C MET A 387 -25.92 2.60 -23.79
N ARG A 388 -25.74 3.03 -25.04
CA ARG A 388 -24.71 4.00 -25.44
C ARG A 388 -24.97 5.41 -24.90
N GLU A 389 -26.23 5.77 -24.66
CA GLU A 389 -26.60 7.08 -24.11
C GLU A 389 -26.53 7.16 -22.58
N LEU A 390 -26.43 6.02 -21.88
CA LEU A 390 -26.26 5.94 -20.43
C LEU A 390 -24.83 6.31 -20.00
N LYS A 391 -24.49 7.60 -20.16
CA LYS A 391 -23.16 8.12 -19.89
C LYS A 391 -22.81 7.99 -18.41
N PHE A 392 -23.75 8.28 -17.50
CA PHE A 392 -23.52 8.17 -16.06
C PHE A 392 -23.42 6.70 -15.63
N VAL A 393 -24.23 5.78 -16.15
CA VAL A 393 -24.03 4.32 -15.92
C VAL A 393 -22.68 3.86 -16.44
N ARG A 394 -22.23 4.31 -17.62
CA ARG A 394 -20.92 3.91 -18.14
C ARG A 394 -19.77 4.53 -17.34
N ALA A 395 -19.94 5.77 -16.87
CA ALA A 395 -18.99 6.44 -16.00
C ALA A 395 -18.89 5.72 -14.65
N PHE A 396 -20.03 5.29 -14.12
CA PHE A 396 -20.16 4.45 -12.93
C PHE A 396 -19.45 3.10 -13.13
N LEU A 397 -19.72 2.34 -14.19
CA LEU A 397 -19.03 1.06 -14.42
C LEU A 397 -17.53 1.21 -14.74
N ASN A 398 -17.10 2.31 -15.36
CA ASN A 398 -15.69 2.61 -15.54
C ASN A 398 -15.01 2.95 -14.22
N GLU A 399 -15.74 3.65 -13.34
CA GLU A 399 -15.31 3.97 -12.00
C GLU A 399 -15.24 2.69 -11.15
N VAL A 400 -16.23 1.81 -11.24
CA VAL A 400 -16.18 0.45 -10.68
C VAL A 400 -15.04 -0.37 -11.30
N LEU A 401 -14.76 -0.31 -12.61
CA LEU A 401 -13.59 -1.00 -13.19
C LEU A 401 -12.25 -0.31 -12.92
N ARG A 402 -12.27 0.88 -12.30
CA ARG A 402 -11.09 1.54 -11.73
C ARG A 402 -10.88 1.04 -10.31
N LEU A 403 -11.93 1.08 -9.50
CA LEU A 403 -12.11 0.56 -8.12
C LEU A 403 -11.76 -0.94 -8.02
N TYR A 404 -12.54 -1.73 -8.74
CA TYR A 404 -12.56 -3.18 -8.87
C TYR A 404 -12.01 -3.65 -10.23
N PRO A 405 -10.68 -3.55 -10.45
CA PRO A 405 -10.01 -4.32 -11.47
C PRO A 405 -9.97 -5.78 -10.98
N PRO A 406 -10.63 -6.74 -11.66
CA PRO A 406 -10.66 -8.11 -11.18
C PRO A 406 -9.30 -8.82 -11.29
N VAL A 407 -8.41 -8.29 -12.13
CA VAL A 407 -7.02 -8.74 -12.27
C VAL A 407 -6.08 -7.56 -11.95
N PRO A 408 -5.67 -7.39 -10.68
CA PRO A 408 -4.84 -6.25 -10.25
C PRO A 408 -3.44 -6.24 -10.89
N ALA A 409 -2.91 -7.41 -11.24
CA ALA A 409 -1.50 -7.59 -11.49
C ALA A 409 -1.19 -8.59 -12.61
N ASN A 410 0.00 -8.47 -13.20
CA ASN A 410 0.46 -9.42 -14.23
C ASN A 410 1.97 -9.72 -14.12
N VAL A 411 2.36 -10.99 -14.15
CA VAL A 411 3.78 -11.40 -14.14
C VAL A 411 4.32 -11.62 -15.56
N ARG A 412 5.53 -11.13 -15.81
CA ARG A 412 6.38 -11.39 -16.98
C ARG A 412 7.78 -11.85 -16.55
N THR A 413 8.58 -12.31 -17.50
CA THR A 413 9.97 -12.76 -17.36
C THR A 413 10.76 -12.34 -18.60
N THR A 414 11.98 -11.85 -18.42
CA THR A 414 12.86 -11.46 -19.55
C THR A 414 13.35 -12.68 -20.32
N THR A 415 13.14 -12.71 -21.63
CA THR A 415 13.69 -13.76 -22.53
C THR A 415 15.14 -13.49 -22.97
N ARG A 416 15.53 -12.21 -22.98
CA ARG A 416 16.85 -11.67 -23.34
C ARG A 416 17.17 -10.46 -22.46
N GLU A 417 18.40 -9.96 -22.50
CA GLU A 417 18.72 -8.67 -21.85
C GLU A 417 17.93 -7.54 -22.54
N VAL A 418 17.24 -6.73 -21.74
CA VAL A 418 16.31 -5.68 -22.19
C VAL A 418 16.50 -4.41 -21.36
N VAL A 419 16.36 -3.25 -22.01
CA VAL A 419 16.49 -1.93 -21.39
C VAL A 419 15.17 -1.19 -21.54
N LEU A 420 14.46 -1.01 -20.42
CA LEU A 420 13.21 -0.24 -20.40
C LEU A 420 13.49 1.26 -20.66
N PRO A 421 12.58 1.97 -21.35
CA PRO A 421 12.78 3.39 -21.66
C PRO A 421 12.72 4.23 -20.39
N ALA A 422 13.64 5.18 -20.22
CA ALA A 422 13.63 6.09 -19.08
C ALA A 422 12.39 6.99 -19.05
N LYS A 423 11.91 7.32 -17.84
CA LYS A 423 10.79 8.26 -17.63
C LYS A 423 11.11 9.61 -18.25
N ARG A 424 10.19 10.10 -19.09
CA ARG A 424 10.41 11.27 -19.96
C ARG A 424 10.61 12.55 -19.11
N PRO A 425 11.57 13.43 -19.44
CA PRO A 425 11.77 14.70 -18.74
C PRO A 425 10.71 15.73 -19.16
N GLY A 426 9.47 15.51 -18.70
CA GLY A 426 8.41 16.51 -18.66
C GLY A 426 8.07 16.86 -17.21
N PRO A 427 7.38 17.98 -16.93
CA PRO A 427 6.94 18.32 -15.58
C PRO A 427 6.21 17.14 -14.92
N SER A 428 6.64 16.75 -13.72
CA SER A 428 5.99 15.68 -12.95
C SER A 428 4.52 16.03 -12.77
N THR A 429 3.63 15.21 -13.36
CA THR A 429 2.30 15.65 -13.77
C THR A 429 1.51 16.25 -12.59
N PRO A 430 1.11 17.53 -12.65
CA PRO A 430 0.40 18.18 -11.55
C PRO A 430 -0.94 17.50 -11.22
N SER A 431 -1.44 17.68 -9.99
CA SER A 431 -2.81 17.30 -9.61
C SER A 431 -3.89 18.03 -10.42
N SER A 432 -3.56 19.17 -11.03
CA SER A 432 -4.40 19.83 -12.06
C SER A 432 -4.50 19.04 -13.38
N THR A 433 -4.33 17.71 -13.36
CA THR A 433 -4.47 16.82 -14.52
C THR A 433 -5.24 15.54 -14.14
N PRO A 434 -6.19 15.13 -14.99
CA PRO A 434 -6.73 13.77 -14.95
C PRO A 434 -5.73 12.62 -15.07
N ILE A 435 -4.49 12.86 -15.49
CA ILE A 435 -3.42 11.87 -15.34
C ILE A 435 -3.21 11.55 -13.85
N ALA A 436 -3.39 12.50 -12.93
CA ALA A 436 -3.38 12.25 -11.48
C ALA A 436 -4.71 11.62 -11.02
N ALA A 437 -5.85 12.15 -11.46
CA ALA A 437 -7.18 11.58 -11.18
C ALA A 437 -7.31 10.09 -11.56
N LEU A 438 -6.49 9.58 -12.49
CA LEU A 438 -6.46 8.16 -12.85
C LEU A 438 -5.12 7.44 -12.62
N THR A 439 -3.97 8.11 -12.38
CA THR A 439 -2.69 7.41 -12.10
C THR A 439 -1.70 8.12 -11.17
N SER A 440 -1.19 9.29 -11.56
CA SER A 440 0.21 9.64 -11.32
C SER A 440 0.47 10.58 -10.13
N GLY A 441 -0.56 11.00 -9.40
CA GLY A 441 -0.47 11.95 -8.29
C GLY A 441 -1.47 11.66 -7.18
N PRO A 442 -1.40 12.37 -6.05
CA PRO A 442 -2.36 12.24 -4.95
C PRO A 442 -3.71 12.85 -5.38
N ASP A 443 -4.59 12.01 -5.94
CA ASP A 443 -5.88 12.41 -6.52
C ASP A 443 -6.93 11.26 -6.50
N ALA A 444 -8.25 11.48 -6.55
CA ALA A 444 -9.38 10.58 -6.96
C ALA A 444 -10.41 9.95 -5.96
N HIS A 445 -10.79 10.65 -4.89
CA HIS A 445 -11.61 10.30 -3.71
C HIS A 445 -13.13 10.08 -3.87
N LYS A 446 -14.01 10.85 -3.18
CA LYS A 446 -15.37 10.51 -2.73
C LYS A 446 -16.21 9.96 -3.87
N PHE A 447 -17.13 9.05 -3.59
CA PHE A 447 -17.83 8.30 -4.62
C PHE A 447 -18.56 9.17 -5.65
N ASP A 448 -17.98 9.14 -6.83
CA ASP A 448 -18.10 10.11 -7.91
C ASP A 448 -17.78 9.39 -9.24
N PRO A 449 -18.80 8.85 -9.90
CA PRO A 449 -18.75 8.51 -11.32
C PRO A 449 -18.52 9.73 -12.23
N ASP A 450 -18.87 10.94 -11.80
CA ASP A 450 -18.85 12.17 -12.62
C ASP A 450 -17.49 12.52 -13.19
N ARG A 451 -16.40 12.17 -12.52
CA ARG A 451 -15.07 12.33 -13.08
C ARG A 451 -14.91 11.56 -14.39
N PHE A 452 -15.56 10.40 -14.60
CA PHE A 452 -15.54 9.74 -15.92
C PHE A 452 -16.43 10.43 -16.98
N LEU A 453 -17.26 11.41 -16.58
CA LEU A 453 -17.95 12.34 -17.47
C LEU A 453 -17.14 13.61 -17.80
N ASP A 454 -16.09 13.93 -17.05
CA ASP A 454 -15.23 15.09 -17.30
C ASP A 454 -14.48 14.94 -18.64
N GLU A 455 -14.76 15.80 -19.61
CA GLU A 455 -14.09 15.80 -20.92
C GLU A 455 -12.55 15.88 -20.83
N ARG A 456 -12.02 16.50 -19.76
CA ARG A 456 -10.58 16.57 -19.52
C ARG A 456 -10.03 15.16 -19.28
N VAL A 457 -10.75 14.32 -18.54
CA VAL A 457 -10.37 12.93 -18.26
C VAL A 457 -10.39 12.12 -19.54
N HIS A 458 -11.39 12.33 -20.39
CA HIS A 458 -11.45 11.72 -21.71
C HIS A 458 -10.24 12.13 -22.58
N LYS A 459 -9.95 13.43 -22.70
CA LYS A 459 -8.80 13.98 -23.45
C LYS A 459 -7.44 13.45 -22.97
N TYR A 460 -7.29 13.11 -21.70
CA TYR A 460 -6.05 12.54 -21.16
C TYR A 460 -5.91 11.03 -21.35
N LEU A 461 -7.02 10.28 -21.38
CA LEU A 461 -7.01 8.85 -21.65
C LEU A 461 -6.79 8.52 -23.13
N THR A 462 -7.38 9.28 -24.06
CA THR A 462 -7.29 9.00 -25.51
C THR A 462 -5.85 8.82 -26.03
N PRO A 463 -4.85 9.67 -25.71
CA PRO A 463 -3.48 9.48 -26.19
C PRO A 463 -2.63 8.51 -25.36
N ASN A 464 -3.09 8.06 -24.19
CA ASN A 464 -2.29 7.22 -23.29
C ASN A 464 -3.13 6.16 -22.54
N PRO A 465 -3.66 5.13 -23.24
CA PRO A 465 -4.56 4.14 -22.66
C PRO A 465 -3.91 3.21 -21.62
N PHE A 466 -2.58 3.23 -21.49
CA PHE A 466 -1.83 2.52 -20.44
C PHE A 466 -1.96 3.20 -19.05
N ILE A 467 -2.68 4.33 -18.96
CA ILE A 467 -3.11 5.00 -17.73
C ILE A 467 -4.29 4.27 -17.06
N PHE A 468 -5.21 3.69 -17.84
CA PHE A 468 -6.37 2.98 -17.33
C PHE A 468 -6.65 1.78 -18.23
N CYS A 469 -6.10 0.64 -17.86
CA CYS A 469 -6.19 -0.61 -18.62
C CYS A 469 -6.66 -1.77 -17.72
N PRO A 470 -7.88 -1.73 -17.15
CA PRO A 470 -8.40 -2.80 -16.29
C PRO A 470 -8.56 -4.13 -17.02
N PHE A 471 -8.59 -4.07 -18.35
CA PHE A 471 -8.56 -5.21 -19.26
C PHE A 471 -7.18 -5.49 -19.86
N ASN A 472 -6.08 -5.06 -19.23
CA ASN A 472 -4.72 -5.12 -19.81
C ASN A 472 -4.59 -4.26 -21.09
N ALA A 473 -3.41 -4.25 -21.73
CA ALA A 473 -3.15 -3.42 -22.92
C ALA A 473 -2.13 -4.07 -23.88
N GLY A 474 -1.90 -3.44 -25.03
CA GLY A 474 -1.01 -3.97 -26.08
C GLY A 474 -1.53 -5.28 -26.70
N PRO A 475 -0.67 -6.12 -27.31
CA PRO A 475 -1.10 -7.36 -27.96
C PRO A 475 -1.81 -8.36 -27.03
N ARG A 476 -1.65 -8.25 -25.70
CA ARG A 476 -2.28 -9.09 -24.66
C ARG A 476 -3.52 -8.46 -23.95
N ILE A 477 -4.12 -7.38 -24.47
CA ILE A 477 -5.41 -6.82 -23.99
C ILE A 477 -6.53 -7.88 -23.91
N CYS A 478 -7.47 -7.80 -22.97
CA CYS A 478 -8.51 -8.81 -22.78
C CYS A 478 -9.43 -8.90 -23.99
N LEU A 479 -9.76 -10.12 -24.41
CA LEU A 479 -10.72 -10.37 -25.50
C LEU A 479 -12.15 -10.03 -25.05
N GLY A 480 -12.49 -10.39 -23.80
CA GLY A 480 -13.81 -10.17 -23.20
C GLY A 480 -14.10 -8.76 -22.69
N GLN A 481 -13.29 -7.74 -23.01
CA GLN A 481 -13.51 -6.38 -22.50
C GLN A 481 -14.91 -5.86 -22.77
N GLN A 482 -15.39 -5.97 -24.02
CA GLN A 482 -16.73 -5.50 -24.37
C GLN A 482 -17.82 -6.38 -23.76
N PHE A 483 -17.60 -7.70 -23.65
CA PHE A 483 -18.54 -8.64 -23.03
C PHE A 483 -18.83 -8.24 -21.59
N ALA A 484 -17.79 -8.09 -20.76
CA ALA A 484 -17.92 -7.69 -19.36
C ALA A 484 -18.65 -6.34 -19.19
N TYR A 485 -18.41 -5.36 -20.07
CA TYR A 485 -19.16 -4.09 -20.01
C TYR A 485 -20.64 -4.23 -20.37
N HIS A 486 -21.01 -4.97 -21.42
CA HIS A 486 -22.41 -5.14 -21.80
C HIS A 486 -23.16 -5.99 -20.77
N GLU A 487 -22.58 -7.12 -20.36
CA GLU A 487 -23.10 -8.00 -19.33
C GLU A 487 -23.30 -7.27 -17.99
N ALA A 488 -22.38 -6.37 -17.61
CA ALA A 488 -22.52 -5.57 -16.40
C ALA A 488 -23.55 -4.44 -16.55
N THR A 489 -23.54 -3.70 -17.65
CA THR A 489 -24.48 -2.59 -17.90
C THR A 489 -25.92 -3.10 -17.99
N PHE A 490 -26.14 -4.15 -18.78
CA PHE A 490 -27.47 -4.67 -19.09
C PHE A 490 -28.28 -4.95 -17.82
N TYR A 491 -27.64 -5.59 -16.85
CA TYR A 491 -28.25 -5.90 -15.56
C TYR A 491 -27.49 -5.21 -14.41
N LEU A 492 -27.10 -3.95 -14.65
CA LEU A 492 -27.40 -2.88 -13.70
C LEU A 492 -28.81 -2.36 -13.96
N ILE A 493 -29.17 -2.14 -15.24
CA ILE A 493 -30.45 -1.55 -15.64
C ILE A 493 -31.62 -2.36 -15.10
N ARG A 494 -31.64 -3.68 -15.34
CA ARG A 494 -32.71 -4.58 -14.83
C ARG A 494 -32.80 -4.58 -13.30
N LEU A 495 -31.70 -4.32 -12.57
CA LEU A 495 -31.74 -4.21 -11.11
C LEU A 495 -32.42 -2.91 -10.67
N LEU A 496 -31.92 -1.77 -11.16
CA LEU A 496 -32.41 -0.45 -10.77
C LEU A 496 -33.85 -0.16 -11.22
N GLN A 497 -34.34 -0.88 -12.23
CA GLN A 497 -35.75 -0.92 -12.61
C GLN A 497 -36.64 -1.65 -11.57
N GLN A 498 -36.11 -2.68 -10.90
CA GLN A 498 -36.91 -3.61 -10.10
C GLN A 498 -36.78 -3.45 -8.57
N PHE A 499 -35.77 -2.72 -8.09
CA PHE A 499 -35.42 -2.60 -6.67
C PHE A 499 -34.96 -1.18 -6.33
N THR A 500 -35.17 -0.75 -5.08
CA THR A 500 -34.81 0.58 -4.55
C THR A 500 -34.42 0.51 -3.07
N GLY A 501 -33.60 1.43 -2.58
CA GLY A 501 -33.28 1.54 -1.15
C GLY A 501 -32.42 0.37 -0.68
N PHE A 502 -31.32 0.14 -1.39
CA PHE A 502 -30.43 -0.98 -1.06
C PHE A 502 -29.82 -0.77 0.32
N THR A 503 -29.75 -1.84 1.09
CA THR A 503 -29.22 -1.81 2.46
C THR A 503 -28.42 -3.07 2.74
N LEU A 504 -27.56 -2.96 3.74
CA LEU A 504 -26.65 -4.00 4.18
C LEU A 504 -27.11 -4.58 5.51
N ASP A 505 -27.25 -5.90 5.55
CA ASP A 505 -27.55 -6.60 6.78
C ASP A 505 -26.33 -6.62 7.72
N SER A 506 -26.34 -5.77 8.74
CA SER A 506 -25.32 -5.67 9.78
C SER A 506 -25.26 -6.90 10.70
N ALA A 507 -26.26 -7.79 10.68
CA ALA A 507 -26.22 -9.05 11.41
C ALA A 507 -25.39 -10.12 10.68
N THR A 508 -24.86 -9.86 9.48
CA THR A 508 -23.62 -10.55 9.04
C THR A 508 -22.60 -9.75 8.24
N ASN A 509 -22.84 -8.45 7.99
CA ASN A 509 -21.74 -7.48 7.89
C ASN A 509 -21.38 -7.12 9.33
N LYS A 510 -20.71 -8.03 10.04
CA LYS A 510 -20.94 -8.23 11.48
C LYS A 510 -19.79 -7.69 12.34
N PRO A 511 -20.04 -7.50 13.64
CA PRO A 511 -19.09 -7.86 14.69
C PRO A 511 -19.25 -9.35 15.11
N PRO A 512 -18.61 -10.33 14.43
CA PRO A 512 -18.78 -11.78 14.69
C PRO A 512 -18.11 -12.23 16.00
N PRO A 513 -18.36 -13.47 16.49
CA PRO A 513 -18.14 -13.88 17.87
C PRO A 513 -16.82 -13.44 18.52
N GLU A 514 -16.96 -12.76 19.66
CA GLU A 514 -16.24 -11.54 20.08
C GLU A 514 -14.71 -11.64 20.25
N ALA A 515 -14.14 -12.84 20.15
CA ALA A 515 -12.71 -13.11 20.35
C ALA A 515 -11.84 -12.66 19.16
N TRP A 516 -11.88 -11.37 18.82
CA TRP A 516 -10.93 -10.61 17.98
C TRP A 516 -11.39 -9.13 17.97
N ALA A 517 -10.93 -8.34 18.95
CA ALA A 517 -11.31 -6.94 19.14
C ALA A 517 -10.12 -6.09 19.64
N SER A 518 -9.28 -5.58 18.73
CA SER A 518 -8.23 -4.60 19.06
C SER A 518 -7.84 -3.63 17.91
N LEU A 519 -7.05 -4.07 16.90
CA LEU A 519 -6.58 -3.39 15.64
C LEU A 519 -5.98 -1.98 15.75
N GLY A 520 -6.08 -1.35 16.91
CA GLY A 520 -5.41 -0.11 17.30
C GLY A 520 -5.62 1.20 16.33
N PRO A 521 -7.31 2.90 16.09
CA PRO A 521 -8.64 3.33 16.81
C PRO A 521 -9.98 3.19 16.11
N LEU A 522 -10.11 2.23 15.20
CA LEU A 522 -11.27 2.18 14.32
C LEU A 522 -12.60 1.78 15.01
N ASP A 523 -13.36 2.74 15.55
CA ASP A 523 -14.82 2.64 15.64
C ASP A 523 -15.46 3.06 14.29
N ARG A 524 -16.47 3.98 14.14
CA ARG A 524 -17.28 4.03 12.87
C ARG A 524 -17.65 5.31 11.95
N LYS A 525 -16.74 6.12 11.29
CA LYS A 525 -16.67 6.71 9.86
C LYS A 525 -15.44 6.55 8.69
N SER A 526 -14.73 5.54 7.96
CA SER A 526 -14.46 4.01 7.60
C SER A 526 -15.44 3.07 6.80
N VAL A 527 -15.52 3.20 5.48
CA VAL A 527 -16.17 2.48 4.37
C VAL A 527 -15.50 3.07 3.12
N GLU A 528 -15.95 4.18 2.54
CA GLU A 528 -15.58 4.56 1.16
C GLU A 528 -14.37 5.50 1.04
N LYS A 529 -13.19 5.03 1.45
CA LYS A 529 -11.97 5.87 1.39
C LYS A 529 -10.61 5.15 1.22
N ILE A 530 -10.58 3.86 0.85
CA ILE A 530 -9.37 3.28 0.21
C ILE A 530 -9.40 3.67 -1.28
N HIS A 531 -8.56 3.09 -2.13
CA HIS A 531 -8.23 3.61 -3.45
C HIS A 531 -7.87 2.51 -4.48
N PRO A 532 -7.88 2.74 -5.82
CA PRO A 532 -7.91 1.68 -6.87
C PRO A 532 -6.76 1.46 -7.88
N LEU A 533 -6.55 0.22 -8.37
CA LEU A 533 -5.56 -0.11 -9.43
C LEU A 533 -6.17 0.10 -10.82
N SER A 534 -6.27 1.37 -11.24
CA SER A 534 -6.25 1.74 -12.66
C SER A 534 -4.99 1.22 -13.39
N HIS A 535 -3.87 1.23 -12.65
CA HIS A 535 -2.59 0.64 -13.03
C HIS A 535 -2.65 -0.88 -12.96
N LEU A 536 -2.74 -1.57 -14.09
CA LEU A 536 -2.27 -2.95 -14.14
C LEU A 536 -0.76 -2.96 -13.81
N THR A 537 -0.39 -3.50 -12.65
CA THR A 537 1.02 -3.50 -12.22
C THR A 537 1.73 -4.76 -12.71
N LEU A 538 2.90 -4.59 -13.33
CA LEU A 538 3.52 -5.59 -14.19
C LEU A 538 4.93 -6.00 -13.76
N TYR A 539 5.11 -7.29 -13.50
CA TYR A 539 6.33 -7.90 -12.97
C TYR A 539 7.21 -8.45 -14.08
N VAL A 540 8.51 -8.57 -13.82
CA VAL A 540 9.54 -8.96 -14.79
C VAL A 540 10.61 -9.79 -14.07
N SER A 541 10.49 -11.12 -14.05
CA SER A 541 11.55 -11.99 -13.51
C SER A 541 12.81 -11.92 -14.38
N ILE A 542 13.98 -11.72 -13.76
CA ILE A 542 15.29 -11.62 -14.41
C ILE A 542 16.06 -12.93 -14.18
N LYS A 543 16.43 -13.62 -15.27
CA LYS A 543 17.02 -14.97 -15.18
C LYS A 543 18.47 -14.99 -14.70
N GLY A 544 18.68 -15.72 -13.60
CA GLY A 544 19.97 -16.11 -13.01
C GLY A 544 20.21 -17.62 -13.10
N ARG A 545 20.81 -18.21 -12.05
CA ARG A 545 21.20 -19.63 -11.97
C ARG A 545 21.02 -20.19 -10.54
N MET A 546 20.64 -21.46 -10.33
CA MET A 546 20.19 -22.48 -11.30
C MET A 546 19.27 -23.54 -10.64
N VAL A 547 18.00 -23.27 -10.33
CA VAL A 547 17.21 -22.04 -10.49
C VAL A 547 16.34 -21.72 -9.26
N PRO A 548 15.68 -22.69 -8.56
CA PRO A 548 14.87 -22.44 -7.35
C PRO A 548 15.66 -22.89 -6.08
N PHE A 549 15.13 -23.09 -4.85
CA PHE A 549 13.77 -23.12 -4.29
C PHE A 549 13.82 -22.81 -2.77
N ILE A 550 12.67 -22.83 -2.08
CA ILE A 550 12.49 -22.59 -0.62
C ILE A 550 11.30 -23.45 -0.09
N SER A 551 11.03 -23.40 1.22
CA SER A 551 9.71 -23.72 1.84
C SER A 551 9.38 -25.23 2.04
N ALA A 552 8.40 -25.65 2.87
CA ALA A 552 7.36 -24.95 3.66
C ALA A 552 6.86 -25.78 4.87
N GLN A 553 5.88 -25.24 5.63
CA GLN A 553 5.07 -25.81 6.74
C GLN A 553 5.77 -25.87 8.13
N ASP A 554 5.14 -25.73 9.32
CA ASP A 554 3.74 -25.88 9.83
C ASP A 554 3.37 -27.38 10.12
N PRO A 555 2.51 -27.76 11.11
CA PRO A 555 1.66 -26.93 11.97
C PRO A 555 1.68 -27.22 13.50
N ARG A 556 1.05 -26.29 14.25
CA ARG A 556 0.65 -26.39 15.68
C ARG A 556 1.80 -26.40 16.71
N ALA A 557 2.71 -25.43 16.64
CA ALA A 557 3.70 -25.17 17.69
C ALA A 557 3.43 -23.85 18.44
N CYS A 558 3.58 -23.86 19.77
CA CYS A 558 3.69 -22.67 20.63
C CYS A 558 5.00 -22.75 21.42
N ILE A 559 6.13 -22.43 20.76
CA ILE A 559 7.46 -22.44 21.38
C ILE A 559 8.28 -21.24 20.90
N MET A 560 8.42 -20.26 21.81
CA MET A 560 9.47 -19.22 21.92
C MET A 560 10.01 -18.57 20.63
N GLU A 561 9.52 -17.37 20.32
CA GLU A 561 10.28 -16.41 19.49
C GLU A 561 11.52 -15.88 20.22
N ILE A 562 12.65 -15.77 19.51
CA ILE A 562 13.88 -15.16 20.05
C ILE A 562 13.74 -13.62 20.12
N PRO A 563 14.03 -12.95 21.26
CA PRO A 563 13.92 -11.48 21.42
C PRO A 563 14.84 -10.63 20.51
N PRO A 564 14.48 -9.36 20.22
CA PRO A 564 15.26 -8.49 19.33
C PRO A 564 16.71 -8.29 19.76
N GLY A 565 16.97 -7.94 21.02
CA GLY A 565 18.34 -7.73 21.51
C GLY A 565 19.17 -9.00 21.59
N PHE A 566 18.56 -10.17 21.77
CA PHE A 566 19.26 -11.46 21.69
C PHE A 566 19.63 -11.81 20.23
N ARG A 567 18.75 -11.54 19.25
CA ARG A 567 19.09 -11.67 17.82
C ARG A 567 20.22 -10.71 17.42
N TYR A 568 20.16 -9.46 17.90
CA TYR A 568 21.23 -8.47 17.71
C TYR A 568 22.54 -8.96 18.32
N PHE A 569 22.52 -9.39 19.59
CA PHE A 569 23.69 -9.94 20.26
C PHE A 569 24.29 -11.11 19.48
N LEU A 570 23.52 -12.14 19.12
CA LEU A 570 24.02 -13.27 18.34
C LEU A 570 24.56 -12.89 16.95
N ARG A 571 23.91 -11.95 16.25
CA ARG A 571 24.39 -11.45 14.94
C ARG A 571 25.74 -10.75 15.06
N HIS A 572 25.93 -9.98 16.13
CA HIS A 572 27.15 -9.18 16.33
C HIS A 572 28.24 -9.91 17.14
N LEU A 573 27.90 -10.96 17.88
CA LEU A 573 28.82 -11.75 18.72
C LEU A 573 30.04 -12.27 17.94
N PRO A 574 29.92 -12.82 16.72
CA PRO A 574 31.09 -13.15 15.90
C PRO A 574 31.97 -11.93 15.60
N SER A 575 31.41 -10.75 15.35
CA SER A 575 32.17 -9.52 15.06
C SER A 575 32.84 -8.88 16.29
N PHE A 576 32.38 -9.24 17.50
CA PHE A 576 33.00 -8.88 18.77
C PHE A 576 34.09 -9.87 19.16
N LEU A 577 33.82 -11.18 19.06
CA LEU A 577 34.74 -12.23 19.48
C LEU A 577 35.84 -12.53 18.46
N ALA A 578 35.56 -12.56 17.15
CA ALA A 578 36.54 -13.01 16.16
C ALA A 578 37.87 -12.23 16.17
N PRO A 579 37.93 -10.90 16.38
CA PRO A 579 39.19 -10.18 16.52
C PRO A 579 40.00 -10.62 17.75
N SER A 580 39.34 -10.74 18.91
CA SER A 580 39.96 -11.18 20.16
C SER A 580 40.40 -12.65 20.11
N VAL A 581 39.54 -13.54 19.59
CA VAL A 581 39.84 -14.96 19.38
C VAL A 581 41.00 -15.14 18.40
N GLY A 582 41.01 -14.37 17.31
CA GLY A 582 42.11 -14.36 16.33
C GLY A 582 43.44 -13.92 16.95
N VAL A 583 43.45 -12.81 17.70
CA VAL A 583 44.65 -12.32 18.40
C VAL A 583 45.12 -13.31 19.48
N TYR A 584 44.20 -13.90 20.25
CA TYR A 584 44.52 -14.93 21.25
C TYR A 584 45.21 -16.15 20.61
N PHE A 585 44.61 -16.73 19.56
CA PHE A 585 45.20 -17.88 18.88
C PHE A 585 46.50 -17.54 18.14
N ALA A 586 46.63 -16.33 17.56
CA ALA A 586 47.87 -15.90 16.92
C ALA A 586 49.02 -15.75 17.92
N LEU A 587 48.79 -15.08 19.06
CA LEU A 587 49.81 -14.92 20.11
C LEU A 587 50.14 -16.25 20.80
N LYS A 588 49.16 -17.13 20.99
CA LYS A 588 49.41 -18.47 21.52
C LYS A 588 50.18 -19.35 20.53
N ALA A 589 49.89 -19.26 19.24
CA ALA A 589 50.67 -19.98 18.22
C ALA A 589 52.12 -19.46 18.13
N LEU A 590 52.35 -18.15 18.27
CA LEU A 590 53.69 -17.57 18.37
C LEU A 590 54.47 -18.10 19.59
N ASN A 591 53.79 -18.28 20.72
CA ASN A 591 54.38 -18.82 21.93
C ASN A 591 54.69 -20.32 21.83
N ASP A 592 53.73 -21.11 21.35
CA ASP A 592 53.78 -22.56 21.39
C ASP A 592 54.54 -23.18 20.19
N PHE A 593 54.60 -22.51 19.03
CA PHE A 593 55.26 -23.02 17.81
C PHE A 593 56.46 -22.20 17.33
N ALA A 594 56.54 -20.90 17.63
CA ALA A 594 57.65 -20.05 17.18
C ALA A 594 58.69 -19.72 18.28
N GLY A 595 58.53 -20.27 19.49
CA GLY A 595 59.50 -20.17 20.57
C GLY A 595 59.62 -18.79 21.25
N PHE A 596 58.71 -17.85 20.95
CA PHE A 596 58.69 -16.54 21.58
C PHE A 596 57.97 -16.61 22.93
N ASN A 597 58.67 -16.40 24.05
CA ASN A 597 58.05 -16.36 25.38
C ASN A 597 57.21 -15.07 25.55
N VAL A 598 55.93 -15.11 25.16
CA VAL A 598 55.00 -13.98 25.25
C VAL A 598 54.32 -14.01 26.63
N PRO A 599 54.54 -13.02 27.51
CA PRO A 599 53.97 -13.04 28.86
C PRO A 599 52.44 -13.12 28.85
N GLN A 600 51.87 -13.94 29.73
CA GLN A 600 50.43 -14.19 29.77
C GLN A 600 49.59 -12.91 29.95
N TRP A 601 50.10 -11.92 30.71
CA TRP A 601 49.45 -10.61 30.85
C TRP A 601 49.36 -9.85 29.52
N LEU A 602 50.35 -9.98 28.64
CA LEU A 602 50.39 -9.34 27.32
C LEU A 602 49.43 -10.04 26.35
N ILE A 603 49.30 -11.37 26.42
CA ILE A 603 48.30 -12.13 25.65
C ILE A 603 46.89 -11.68 26.04
N VAL A 604 46.58 -11.63 27.34
CA VAL A 604 45.28 -11.18 27.84
C VAL A 604 45.00 -9.73 27.44
N THR A 605 45.95 -8.82 27.66
CA THR A 605 45.81 -7.40 27.32
C THR A 605 45.58 -7.19 25.82
N SER A 606 46.37 -7.85 24.97
CA SER A 606 46.22 -7.76 23.51
C SER A 606 44.90 -8.34 23.02
N THR A 607 44.45 -9.45 23.62
CA THR A 607 43.15 -10.09 23.32
C THR A 607 41.98 -9.16 23.65
N VAL A 608 42.03 -8.46 24.79
CA VAL A 608 41.01 -7.49 25.21
C VAL A 608 41.04 -6.23 24.33
N LEU A 609 42.21 -5.70 24.02
CA LEU A 609 42.38 -4.49 23.21
C LEU A 609 42.16 -4.70 21.69
N ALA A 610 42.17 -5.95 21.20
CA ALA A 610 42.01 -6.27 19.79
C ALA A 610 40.77 -5.63 19.13
N LYS A 611 39.61 -5.68 19.81
CA LYS A 611 38.35 -5.12 19.27
C LYS A 611 38.34 -3.58 19.31
N PRO A 612 38.69 -2.90 20.42
CA PRO A 612 38.86 -1.44 20.44
C PRO A 612 39.84 -0.92 19.37
N ILE A 613 41.01 -1.54 19.24
CA ILE A 613 42.03 -1.13 18.24
C ILE A 613 41.50 -1.30 16.82
N LEU A 614 40.88 -2.45 16.51
CA LEU A 614 40.27 -2.68 15.20
C LEU A 614 39.16 -1.67 14.88
N LEU A 615 38.36 -1.26 15.87
CA LEU A 615 37.32 -0.25 15.69
C LEU A 615 37.93 1.12 15.34
N ILE A 616 38.96 1.56 16.06
CA ILE A 616 39.68 2.81 15.76
C ILE A 616 40.27 2.75 14.35
N MET A 617 40.96 1.67 13.99
CA MET A 617 41.51 1.48 12.65
C MET A 617 40.42 1.48 11.56
N GLN A 618 39.24 0.92 11.82
CA GLN A 618 38.12 0.93 10.89
C GLN A 618 37.53 2.33 10.69
N ILE A 619 37.45 3.15 11.74
CA ILE A 619 36.99 4.54 11.68
C ILE A 619 37.99 5.40 10.90
N GLU A 620 39.27 5.39 11.28
CA GLU A 620 40.33 6.14 10.59
C GLU A 620 40.46 5.74 9.11
N TYR A 621 40.32 4.44 8.80
CA TYR A 621 40.31 3.96 7.41
C TYR A 621 39.06 4.41 6.64
N ALA A 622 37.87 4.41 7.27
CA ALA A 622 36.65 4.91 6.64
C ALA A 622 36.76 6.42 6.36
N ASP A 623 37.26 7.20 7.31
CA ASP A 623 37.46 8.64 7.15
C ASP A 623 38.51 8.95 6.07
N PHE A 624 39.65 8.25 6.05
CA PHE A 624 40.65 8.36 4.98
C PHE A 624 40.07 8.00 3.60
N ARG A 625 39.34 6.87 3.50
CA ARG A 625 38.68 6.42 2.27
C ARG A 625 37.69 7.46 1.76
N ASP A 626 36.84 7.98 2.63
CA ASP A 626 35.74 8.86 2.25
C ASP A 626 36.24 10.29 1.96
N ASN A 627 37.27 10.76 2.65
CA ASN A 627 37.98 11.99 2.28
C ASN A 627 38.62 11.90 0.88
N ARG A 628 39.27 10.77 0.57
CA ARG A 628 39.86 10.54 -0.75
C ARG A 628 38.80 10.43 -1.85
N ARG A 629 37.64 9.81 -1.57
CA ARG A 629 36.52 9.74 -2.52
C ARG A 629 35.84 11.10 -2.72
N ALA A 630 35.64 11.88 -1.67
CA ALA A 630 35.13 13.24 -1.78
C ALA A 630 36.04 14.08 -2.70
N ALA A 631 37.35 14.08 -2.45
CA ALA A 631 38.33 14.79 -3.28
C ALA A 631 38.31 14.31 -4.75
N ALA A 632 38.15 13.00 -5.00
CA ALA A 632 38.06 12.45 -6.36
C ALA A 632 36.82 12.92 -7.14
N HIS A 633 35.74 13.31 -6.44
CA HIS A 633 34.53 13.89 -7.02
C HIS A 633 34.53 15.43 -7.00
N GLY A 634 35.64 16.09 -6.61
CA GLY A 634 35.69 17.55 -6.43
C GLY A 634 34.79 18.07 -5.30
N ALA A 635 34.46 17.20 -4.34
CA ALA A 635 33.52 17.43 -3.26
C ALA A 635 34.22 17.42 -1.88
N VAL A 636 33.51 17.89 -0.85
CA VAL A 636 33.95 17.86 0.56
C VAL A 636 32.97 17.05 1.40
N ARG A 637 33.41 16.56 2.57
CA ARG A 637 32.48 15.97 3.55
C ARG A 637 31.72 17.06 4.32
N PRO A 638 30.50 16.79 4.81
CA PRO A 638 29.81 17.69 5.71
C PRO A 638 30.61 17.93 7.01
N PRO A 639 30.49 19.11 7.65
CA PRO A 639 30.95 19.31 9.03
C PRO A 639 30.38 18.25 9.98
N VAL A 640 31.21 17.74 10.90
CA VAL A 640 30.80 16.73 11.87
C VAL A 640 30.60 17.38 13.25
N VAL A 641 29.45 17.12 13.86
CA VAL A 641 29.10 17.52 15.23
C VAL A 641 30.09 16.89 16.21
N LYS A 642 30.69 17.70 17.09
CA LYS A 642 31.72 17.27 18.04
C LYS A 642 31.18 16.62 19.33
N ASP A 643 29.87 16.51 19.49
CA ASP A 643 29.26 15.80 20.62
C ASP A 643 29.64 14.31 20.60
N SER A 644 29.91 13.71 21.77
CA SER A 644 30.13 12.26 21.85
C SER A 644 28.83 11.49 21.56
N PRO A 645 28.87 10.26 21.02
CA PRO A 645 27.66 9.50 20.68
C PRO A 645 26.61 9.40 21.79
N ILE A 646 27.04 9.26 23.04
CA ILE A 646 26.17 9.23 24.22
C ILE A 646 25.51 10.59 24.46
N THR A 647 26.24 11.69 24.26
CA THR A 647 25.73 13.06 24.35
C THR A 647 24.73 13.34 23.23
N THR A 648 25.03 12.90 22.00
CA THR A 648 24.13 12.96 20.84
C THR A 648 22.81 12.27 21.14
N ILE A 649 22.84 10.99 21.57
CA ILE A 649 21.64 10.23 21.95
C ILE A 649 20.87 10.98 23.05
N ARG A 650 21.54 11.45 24.11
CA ARG A 650 20.88 12.18 25.21
C ARG A 650 20.17 13.46 24.75
N LYS A 651 20.79 14.26 23.86
CA LYS A 651 20.18 15.47 23.28
C LYS A 651 18.98 15.12 22.41
N THR A 652 19.10 14.10 21.57
CA THR A 652 18.00 13.60 20.72
C THR A 652 16.82 13.12 21.57
N MET A 653 17.04 12.29 22.60
CA MET A 653 15.95 11.78 23.44
C MET A 653 15.34 12.87 24.34
N LYS A 654 16.11 13.89 24.76
CA LYS A 654 15.55 15.07 25.44
C LYS A 654 14.59 15.82 24.50
N SER A 655 14.98 16.01 23.24
CA SER A 655 14.16 16.72 22.23
C SER A 655 12.82 16.03 21.99
N PHE A 656 12.78 14.69 21.95
CA PHE A 656 11.51 13.94 21.80
C PHE A 656 10.63 13.95 23.05
N THR A 657 11.21 13.95 24.25
CA THR A 657 10.45 13.82 25.51
C THR A 657 9.97 15.16 26.06
N THR A 658 10.85 16.17 26.09
CA THR A 658 10.67 17.42 26.85
C THR A 658 10.98 18.70 26.07
N GLY A 659 11.79 18.62 25.00
CA GLY A 659 12.13 19.78 24.17
C GLY A 659 11.06 20.20 23.17
N TYR A 660 11.40 21.20 22.35
CA TYR A 660 10.62 21.56 21.15
C TYR A 660 10.86 20.49 20.05
N PRO A 661 9.89 20.20 19.16
CA PRO A 661 10.04 19.21 18.10
C PRO A 661 11.35 19.35 17.31
N ALA A 662 12.22 18.34 17.44
CA ALA A 662 13.54 18.27 16.79
C ALA A 662 14.50 19.46 17.05
N GLU A 663 14.37 20.11 18.22
CA GLU A 663 15.20 21.24 18.67
C GLU A 663 16.72 21.04 18.45
N SER A 664 17.27 19.86 18.79
CA SER A 664 18.69 19.57 18.60
C SER A 664 19.14 19.67 17.13
N LEU A 665 18.26 19.44 16.16
CA LEU A 665 18.60 19.59 14.75
C LEU A 665 18.76 21.05 14.33
N LEU A 666 17.99 21.96 14.96
CA LEU A 666 18.11 23.40 14.74
C LEU A 666 19.37 23.95 15.44
N GLU A 667 19.63 23.55 16.70
CA GLU A 667 20.85 23.94 17.43
C GLU A 667 22.12 23.60 16.62
N TRP A 668 22.22 22.38 16.10
CA TRP A 668 23.35 21.97 15.28
C TRP A 668 23.36 22.66 13.90
N ALA A 669 22.21 22.95 13.28
CA ALA A 669 22.17 23.71 12.03
C ALA A 669 22.67 25.16 12.21
N GLN A 670 22.36 25.80 13.34
CA GLN A 670 22.88 27.14 13.67
C GLN A 670 24.40 27.12 13.91
N GLN A 671 24.94 26.06 14.52
CA GLN A 671 26.36 25.95 14.84
C GLN A 671 27.25 25.47 13.67
N TYR A 672 26.77 24.51 12.87
CA TYR A 672 27.55 23.82 11.83
C TYR A 672 27.07 24.14 10.39
N GLY A 673 26.05 25.00 10.26
CA GLY A 673 25.40 25.34 8.99
C GLY A 673 24.29 24.34 8.61
N ASN A 674 23.53 24.68 7.57
CA ASN A 674 22.33 23.94 7.13
C ASN A 674 22.60 22.52 6.58
N SER A 675 23.81 21.98 6.65
CA SER A 675 24.16 20.63 6.19
C SER A 675 25.36 20.09 6.97
N TYR A 676 25.16 19.07 7.80
CA TYR A 676 26.15 18.54 8.74
C TYR A 676 25.95 17.04 9.00
N MET A 677 26.87 16.40 9.72
CA MET A 677 26.75 15.02 10.20
C MET A 677 26.83 14.94 11.72
N PHE A 678 26.14 13.97 12.32
CA PHE A 678 26.34 13.57 13.72
C PHE A 678 26.58 12.07 13.83
N ASN A 679 27.25 11.66 14.91
CA ASN A 679 27.62 10.28 15.17
C ASN A 679 26.79 9.68 16.33
N LEU A 680 26.33 8.45 16.10
CA LEU A 680 25.82 7.49 17.08
C LEU A 680 26.93 6.46 17.40
N VAL A 681 26.65 5.40 18.16
CA VAL A 681 27.69 4.50 18.68
C VAL A 681 28.28 3.61 17.56
N THR A 682 27.45 3.23 16.61
CA THR A 682 27.77 2.31 15.50
C THR A 682 27.55 2.90 14.12
N SER A 683 27.06 4.14 14.03
CA SER A 683 26.65 4.74 12.76
C SER A 683 26.69 6.27 12.77
N SER A 684 26.63 6.88 11.58
CA SER A 684 26.51 8.32 11.39
C SER A 684 25.22 8.66 10.65
N SER A 685 24.70 9.88 10.88
CA SER A 685 23.62 10.45 10.07
C SER A 685 24.02 11.82 9.55
N PHE A 686 23.68 12.10 8.29
CA PHE A 686 23.70 13.43 7.67
C PHE A 686 22.37 14.13 7.95
N VAL A 687 22.38 15.45 8.09
CA VAL A 687 21.20 16.31 8.25
C VAL A 687 21.31 17.46 7.25
N THR A 688 20.19 17.84 6.61
CA THR A 688 20.13 19.02 5.74
C THR A 688 18.83 19.83 5.92
N LEU A 689 18.96 21.15 5.87
CA LEU A 689 17.86 22.12 5.74
C LEU A 689 17.86 22.82 4.37
N GLU A 690 18.78 22.48 3.47
CA GLU A 690 18.88 23.12 2.14
C GLU A 690 17.87 22.55 1.14
N PRO A 691 17.04 23.39 0.49
CA PRO A 691 15.96 22.94 -0.39
C PRO A 691 16.49 22.23 -1.64
N ASP A 692 17.70 22.54 -2.11
CA ASP A 692 18.31 21.82 -3.24
C ASP A 692 18.80 20.41 -2.83
N HIS A 693 19.26 20.24 -1.60
CA HIS A 693 19.58 18.91 -1.05
C HIS A 693 18.30 18.11 -0.77
N VAL A 694 17.25 18.75 -0.23
CA VAL A 694 15.92 18.14 -0.10
C VAL A 694 15.38 17.75 -1.49
N LYS A 695 15.52 18.60 -2.51
CA LYS A 695 15.17 18.27 -3.90
C LYS A 695 16.00 17.11 -4.46
N ALA A 696 17.27 16.96 -4.10
CA ALA A 696 18.09 15.80 -4.47
C ALA A 696 17.58 14.52 -3.79
N ILE A 697 17.39 14.55 -2.47
CA ILE A 697 16.92 13.42 -1.66
C ILE A 697 15.51 12.99 -2.09
N LEU A 698 14.60 13.94 -2.34
CA LEU A 698 13.18 13.67 -2.60
C LEU A 698 12.84 13.44 -4.08
N ALA A 699 13.57 14.06 -5.03
CA ALA A 699 13.19 14.05 -6.44
C ALA A 699 14.35 13.77 -7.41
N THR A 700 15.36 14.63 -7.48
CA THR A 700 16.32 14.64 -8.61
C THR A 700 17.42 13.58 -8.52
N GLN A 701 17.72 13.07 -7.32
CA GLN A 701 18.62 11.93 -7.11
C GLN A 701 17.91 10.77 -6.40
N PHE A 702 16.58 10.73 -6.50
CA PHE A 702 15.66 9.89 -5.74
C PHE A 702 16.05 8.39 -5.66
N ASP A 703 16.48 7.76 -6.76
CA ASP A 703 16.93 6.35 -6.79
C ASP A 703 18.22 6.07 -5.99
N SER A 704 18.84 7.11 -5.43
CA SER A 704 20.03 7.03 -4.57
C SER A 704 19.66 6.93 -3.08
N PHE A 705 18.38 7.05 -2.72
CA PHE A 705 17.90 7.30 -1.37
C PHE A 705 16.66 6.44 -1.02
N VAL A 706 16.79 5.56 -0.02
CA VAL A 706 15.73 4.69 0.56
C VAL A 706 15.28 5.18 1.94
N LYS A 707 14.32 4.62 2.69
CA LYS A 707 14.40 4.77 4.18
C LYS A 707 15.45 3.80 4.71
N GLY A 708 15.46 2.59 4.19
CA GLY A 708 16.55 1.64 4.33
C GLY A 708 16.42 0.72 5.55
N PRO A 709 17.33 -0.26 5.67
CA PRO A 709 17.16 -1.40 6.57
C PRO A 709 17.05 -1.00 8.05
N ARG A 710 17.65 0.13 8.45
CA ARG A 710 17.51 0.71 9.79
C ARG A 710 16.06 1.10 10.10
N PHE A 711 15.47 1.97 9.26
CA PHE A 711 14.10 2.43 9.43
C PHE A 711 13.12 1.26 9.38
N LEU A 712 13.31 0.39 8.37
CA LEU A 712 12.56 -0.85 8.18
C LEU A 712 12.48 -1.68 9.46
N LEU A 713 13.64 -1.98 10.05
CA LEU A 713 13.77 -2.79 11.25
C LEU A 713 13.19 -2.10 12.50
N GLN A 714 13.40 -0.79 12.65
CA GLN A 714 12.92 -0.01 13.78
C GLN A 714 11.38 0.05 13.83
N ALA A 715 10.73 0.23 12.69
CA ALA A 715 9.28 0.41 12.61
C ALA A 715 8.48 -0.87 12.28
N ASN A 716 9.11 -1.98 11.89
CA ASN A 716 8.43 -3.25 11.54
C ASN A 716 7.45 -3.72 12.62
N SER A 717 7.80 -3.63 13.90
CA SER A 717 6.92 -4.08 14.99
C SER A 717 5.59 -3.31 15.07
N LEU A 718 5.55 -2.05 14.61
CA LEU A 718 4.34 -1.23 14.58
C LEU A 718 3.66 -1.28 13.20
N LEU A 719 4.42 -0.94 12.15
CA LEU A 719 3.91 -0.70 10.79
C LEU A 719 3.99 -1.94 9.89
N GLY A 720 4.64 -3.01 10.33
CA GLY A 720 4.82 -4.26 9.59
C GLY A 720 5.53 -4.06 8.24
N SER A 721 5.08 -4.81 7.23
CA SER A 721 5.44 -4.62 5.82
C SER A 721 4.83 -3.35 5.20
N GLY A 722 4.14 -2.56 5.99
CA GLY A 722 3.25 -1.52 5.52
C GLY A 722 3.95 -0.38 4.81
N VAL A 723 3.24 0.20 3.85
CA VAL A 723 3.61 1.29 2.94
C VAL A 723 4.68 2.28 3.44
N PHE A 724 4.52 2.83 4.65
CA PHE A 724 5.44 3.86 5.18
C PHE A 724 6.80 3.30 5.60
N ASN A 725 6.87 2.00 5.88
CA ASN A 725 8.03 1.32 6.41
C ASN A 725 8.96 0.86 5.27
N ALA A 726 9.97 1.67 4.81
CA ALA A 726 10.21 1.79 3.35
C ALA A 726 11.62 1.73 2.63
N ASP A 727 11.73 1.12 1.43
CA ASP A 727 12.89 0.96 0.50
C ASP A 727 12.51 0.88 -1.05
N GLY A 728 12.94 -0.14 -1.83
CA GLY A 728 12.77 -0.35 -3.31
C GLY A 728 11.46 -0.79 -4.00
N GLU A 729 10.98 -2.01 -3.79
CA GLU A 729 9.83 -2.81 -4.40
C GLU A 729 9.07 -3.15 -2.95
N LEU A 730 8.53 -2.20 -2.15
CA LEU A 730 7.58 -2.36 -1.00
C LEU A 730 6.63 -1.17 -0.27
N TRP A 731 5.81 -0.05 -0.56
CA TRP A 731 5.03 1.01 -1.49
C TRP A 731 4.05 0.93 -2.92
N LYS A 732 3.70 0.28 -4.19
CA LYS A 732 3.84 -0.78 -5.42
C LYS A 732 2.56 -1.33 -6.37
N PHE A 733 1.84 -2.52 -6.22
CA PHE A 733 0.37 -3.05 -6.18
C PHE A 733 -0.72 -3.53 -4.96
N HIS A 734 -0.98 -3.48 -3.55
CA HIS A 734 -0.81 -2.89 -2.07
C HIS A 734 -1.12 -1.41 -1.42
N ARG A 735 -0.27 -0.31 -1.42
CA ARG A 735 -0.51 1.19 -1.58
C ARG A 735 -0.64 1.77 -3.02
N SER A 736 0.37 2.04 -3.88
CA SER A 736 0.30 2.73 -5.23
C SER A 736 -0.99 3.06 -6.02
N MET A 737 -2.07 2.29 -5.87
CA MET A 737 -3.42 2.40 -6.44
C MET A 737 -4.31 3.28 -5.56
N THR A 738 -4.09 3.10 -4.26
CA THR A 738 -3.84 4.09 -3.21
C THR A 738 -2.83 5.15 -3.66
N ARG A 739 -2.89 5.65 -4.91
CA ARG A 739 -2.42 6.96 -5.42
C ARG A 739 -3.65 7.69 -5.99
N PRO A 740 -4.35 7.11 -6.99
CA PRO A 740 -5.74 7.41 -7.34
C PRO A 740 -6.85 7.26 -6.26
N PHE A 741 -6.83 7.90 -5.07
CA PHE A 741 -8.13 8.23 -4.39
C PHE A 741 -8.17 9.46 -3.46
N PHE A 742 -7.38 10.53 -3.61
CA PHE A 742 -7.47 11.75 -2.76
C PHE A 742 -7.44 13.07 -3.57
N THR A 743 -8.57 13.54 -4.16
CA THR A 743 -8.66 14.46 -5.36
C THR A 743 -8.74 15.97 -5.23
N ARG A 744 -8.40 16.61 -6.35
CA ARG A 744 -9.17 17.70 -6.94
C ARG A 744 -10.62 17.30 -7.35
N GLU A 745 -10.94 16.94 -8.60
CA GLU A 745 -12.34 16.82 -9.08
C GLU A 745 -13.19 15.62 -8.64
N ARG A 746 -12.65 14.41 -8.45
CA ARG A 746 -13.43 13.23 -7.99
C ARG A 746 -13.77 13.33 -6.49
N ILE A 747 -14.38 14.46 -6.10
CA ILE A 747 -14.97 14.85 -4.81
C ILE A 747 -16.07 15.87 -5.16
N SER A 748 -16.95 15.54 -6.11
CA SER A 748 -18.09 16.40 -6.46
C SER A 748 -19.10 16.51 -5.32
N ASP A 749 -19.10 15.52 -4.41
CA ASP A 749 -19.90 15.42 -3.20
C ASP A 749 -19.01 15.16 -1.95
N PHE A 750 -19.57 15.42 -0.75
CA PHE A 750 -18.91 15.53 0.55
C PHE A 750 -19.77 14.99 1.72
N GLU A 751 -20.91 14.31 1.47
CA GLU A 751 -21.87 13.92 2.53
C GLU A 751 -21.22 13.25 3.74
N ILE A 752 -20.25 12.37 3.52
CA ILE A 752 -19.60 11.61 4.60
C ILE A 752 -18.85 12.54 5.57
N TYR A 753 -18.35 13.70 5.11
CA TYR A 753 -17.83 14.73 6.01
C TYR A 753 -18.96 15.45 6.74
N ASP A 754 -20.02 15.86 6.04
CA ASP A 754 -21.12 16.67 6.59
C ASP A 754 -21.90 15.94 7.68
N ARG A 755 -22.31 14.70 7.37
CA ARG A 755 -23.10 13.73 8.15
C ARG A 755 -22.56 13.45 9.56
N ASN A 756 -21.38 13.98 9.91
CA ASN A 756 -20.77 13.89 11.23
C ASN A 756 -19.80 15.05 11.58
N CYS A 757 -19.49 15.98 10.66
CA CYS A 757 -19.20 17.35 11.06
C CYS A 757 -20.33 17.81 11.99
N ASP A 758 -21.59 17.60 11.57
CA ASP A 758 -22.77 17.90 12.38
C ASP A 758 -22.80 17.19 13.74
N ILE A 759 -22.32 15.94 13.86
CA ILE A 759 -22.18 15.25 15.15
C ILE A 759 -21.09 15.91 16.01
N SER A 760 -19.90 16.13 15.46
CA SER A 760 -18.79 16.73 16.21
C SER A 760 -19.09 18.17 16.66
N LEU A 761 -19.68 18.98 15.77
CA LEU A 761 -20.11 20.36 16.03
C LEU A 761 -21.36 20.39 16.91
N GLY A 762 -22.21 19.36 16.85
CA GLY A 762 -23.29 19.10 17.81
C GLY A 762 -22.78 18.88 19.23
N GLN A 763 -21.77 18.02 19.40
CA GLN A 763 -21.11 17.81 20.70
C GLN A 763 -20.40 19.06 21.20
N ALA A 764 -19.74 19.80 20.30
CA ALA A 764 -19.15 21.10 20.62
C ALA A 764 -20.22 22.09 21.11
N ARG A 765 -21.35 22.24 20.39
CA ARG A 765 -22.48 23.08 20.82
C ARG A 765 -22.99 22.70 22.20
N THR A 766 -23.25 21.42 22.46
CA THR A 766 -23.74 20.95 23.76
C THR A 766 -22.76 21.33 24.88
N ARG A 767 -21.47 21.01 24.73
CA ARG A 767 -20.46 21.30 25.76
C ARG A 767 -20.21 22.80 25.97
N LEU A 768 -20.25 23.60 24.91
CA LEU A 768 -20.11 25.05 24.98
C LEU A 768 -21.34 25.71 25.61
N ARG A 769 -22.55 25.19 25.36
CA ARG A 769 -23.80 25.62 26.03
C ARG A 769 -23.85 25.23 27.51
N GLU A 770 -23.19 24.15 27.90
CA GLU A 770 -22.92 23.80 29.32
C GLU A 770 -21.92 24.76 29.99
N GLY A 771 -21.24 25.63 29.22
CA GLY A 771 -20.27 26.60 29.72
C GLY A 771 -18.83 26.08 29.87
N TYR A 772 -18.52 24.90 29.33
CA TYR A 772 -17.20 24.28 29.42
C TYR A 772 -16.41 24.39 28.11
N PRO A 773 -15.06 24.47 28.15
CA PRO A 773 -14.23 24.30 26.97
C PRO A 773 -14.31 22.87 26.41
N ILE A 774 -13.93 22.74 25.15
CA ILE A 774 -13.78 21.45 24.46
C ILE A 774 -12.30 21.13 24.25
N GLU A 775 -11.92 19.87 24.39
CA GLU A 775 -10.64 19.36 23.86
C GLU A 775 -10.81 19.22 22.34
N PHE A 776 -10.42 20.26 21.60
CA PHE A 776 -10.61 20.32 20.16
C PHE A 776 -9.71 19.33 19.42
N GLN A 777 -8.51 19.04 19.93
CA GLN A 777 -7.62 18.03 19.34
C GLN A 777 -8.22 16.63 19.49
N ASP A 778 -8.77 16.24 20.65
CA ASP A 778 -9.48 14.96 20.82
C ASP A 778 -10.73 14.93 19.92
N LEU A 779 -11.55 16.00 19.92
CA LEU A 779 -12.74 16.13 19.08
C LEU A 779 -12.41 15.99 17.58
N VAL A 780 -11.41 16.72 17.07
CA VAL A 780 -11.02 16.58 15.66
C VAL A 780 -10.27 15.29 15.41
N SER A 781 -9.56 14.71 16.38
CA SER A 781 -9.00 13.37 16.22
C SER A 781 -10.08 12.32 16.11
N ARG A 782 -11.24 12.51 16.76
CA ARG A 782 -12.45 11.69 16.62
C ARG A 782 -13.25 12.04 15.38
N PHE A 783 -13.18 13.25 14.84
CA PHE A 783 -13.76 13.58 13.54
C PHE A 783 -12.88 13.13 12.36
N THR A 784 -11.55 13.04 12.46
CA THR A 784 -10.69 12.56 11.38
C THR A 784 -10.45 11.06 11.47
N LEU A 785 -10.39 10.52 12.69
CA LEU A 785 -10.62 9.09 12.94
C LEU A 785 -12.02 8.73 12.47
N ASP A 786 -13.02 9.47 12.96
CA ASP A 786 -14.32 9.83 12.37
C ASP A 786 -14.30 9.57 10.89
N SER A 787 -14.11 10.56 10.03
CA SER A 787 -13.92 10.47 8.58
C SER A 787 -12.78 9.55 8.12
N ALA A 788 -12.30 8.61 8.95
CA ALA A 788 -11.56 7.41 8.65
C ALA A 788 -12.13 6.05 9.23
N THR A 789 -13.24 5.94 10.06
CA THR A 789 -14.19 4.84 10.63
C THR A 789 -15.60 4.02 10.02
N GLU A 790 -16.75 4.12 9.12
CA GLU A 790 -17.53 4.73 7.80
C GLU A 790 -17.11 5.90 6.73
N PHE A 791 -16.32 5.69 5.61
CA PHE A 791 -15.06 6.33 4.95
C PHE A 791 -13.60 5.66 5.11
N LEU A 792 -13.19 4.47 4.54
CA LEU A 792 -12.16 3.50 5.09
C LEU A 792 -12.47 1.93 5.05
N PHE A 793 -12.96 1.25 6.12
CA PHE A 793 -12.44 -0.04 6.65
C PHE A 793 -13.40 -1.17 7.25
N GLY A 794 -14.69 -1.40 6.96
CA GLY A 794 -15.69 -0.38 7.14
C GLY A 794 -17.16 -0.76 7.47
N GLN A 795 -17.83 0.12 8.25
CA GLN A 795 -19.27 0.30 8.53
C GLN A 795 -19.50 1.55 9.45
N SER A 796 -20.74 2.01 9.74
CA SER A 796 -21.06 3.25 10.52
C SER A 796 -21.42 3.11 12.02
N VAL A 797 -21.09 4.13 12.86
CA VAL A 797 -21.58 4.62 14.20
C VAL A 797 -20.61 5.58 14.96
N GLY A 798 -19.27 5.48 14.81
CA GLY A 798 -18.27 6.48 15.26
C GLY A 798 -17.58 6.31 16.64
N SER A 799 -16.31 6.73 16.76
CA SER A 799 -15.59 7.05 18.01
C SER A 799 -16.08 8.34 18.68
N LEU A 800 -16.78 9.19 17.93
CA LEU A 800 -17.58 10.32 18.41
C LEU A 800 -18.71 9.84 19.32
N SER A 801 -19.22 8.60 19.18
CA SER A 801 -20.29 8.08 20.06
C SER A 801 -19.89 7.98 21.54
N ALA A 802 -18.60 7.89 21.85
CA ALA A 802 -18.07 7.97 23.21
C ALA A 802 -18.23 9.36 23.86
N GLY A 803 -18.51 10.40 23.06
CA GLY A 803 -18.52 11.80 23.45
C GLY A 803 -17.11 12.38 23.66
N ILE A 804 -17.07 13.61 24.18
CA ILE A 804 -15.84 14.34 24.50
C ILE A 804 -15.63 14.50 26.01
N SER A 805 -14.37 14.36 26.44
CA SER A 805 -13.98 14.49 27.85
C SER A 805 -14.33 15.86 28.41
N TYR A 806 -14.72 15.91 29.69
CA TYR A 806 -14.78 17.16 30.44
C TYR A 806 -13.38 17.62 30.86
N PRO A 807 -13.14 18.94 31.02
CA PRO A 807 -11.91 19.43 31.63
C PRO A 807 -11.82 18.94 33.08
N THR A 808 -10.59 18.80 33.60
CA THR A 808 -10.31 18.15 34.89
C THR A 808 -10.97 18.82 36.10
N TYR A 809 -11.37 20.10 35.99
CA TYR A 809 -12.05 20.87 37.02
C TYR A 809 -13.59 20.86 36.91
N ALA A 810 -14.17 20.21 35.90
CA ALA A 810 -15.63 20.19 35.74
C ALA A 810 -16.35 19.47 36.88
N ALA A 811 -17.56 19.93 37.21
CA ALA A 811 -18.40 19.28 38.21
C ALA A 811 -18.89 17.89 37.74
N HIS A 812 -19.06 17.72 36.43
CA HIS A 812 -19.37 16.43 35.81
C HIS A 812 -18.07 15.70 35.46
N LYS A 813 -17.93 14.46 35.95
CA LYS A 813 -16.82 13.58 35.54
C LYS A 813 -17.11 12.98 34.17
N THR A 814 -16.07 12.88 33.35
CA THR A 814 -16.08 12.03 32.14
C THR A 814 -16.47 10.59 32.54
N PRO A 815 -17.53 9.98 31.96
CA PRO A 815 -18.01 8.66 32.35
C PRO A 815 -16.99 7.54 32.14
N ASP A 816 -17.06 6.46 32.93
CA ASP A 816 -16.16 5.30 32.77
C ASP A 816 -16.28 4.63 31.39
N SER A 817 -17.47 4.71 30.77
CA SER A 817 -17.72 4.23 29.40
C SER A 817 -16.90 4.95 28.33
N PHE A 818 -16.46 6.19 28.54
CA PHE A 818 -15.55 6.91 27.64
C PHE A 818 -14.14 6.28 27.65
N TYR A 819 -13.66 5.86 28.83
CA TYR A 819 -12.33 5.26 28.97
C TYR A 819 -12.29 3.81 28.50
N GLY A 820 -13.37 3.06 28.71
CA GLY A 820 -13.54 1.69 28.20
C GLY A 820 -13.86 1.59 26.71
N HIS A 821 -14.05 2.70 26.00
CA HIS A 821 -14.47 2.70 24.60
C HIS A 821 -13.39 2.11 23.68
N PRO A 822 -13.73 1.23 22.69
CA PRO A 822 -12.70 0.48 21.95
C PRO A 822 -11.72 1.36 21.16
N SER A 823 -12.20 2.39 20.45
CA SER A 823 -11.34 3.42 19.84
C SER A 823 -10.42 4.11 20.85
N ARG A 824 -10.86 4.37 22.09
CA ARG A 824 -10.00 5.06 23.08
C ARG A 824 -8.86 4.16 23.58
N VAL A 825 -9.14 2.87 23.79
CA VAL A 825 -8.13 1.85 24.15
C VAL A 825 -7.06 1.76 23.06
N PHE A 826 -7.50 1.67 21.81
CA PHE A 826 -6.65 1.72 20.64
C PHE A 826 -5.84 3.02 20.57
N VAL A 827 -6.47 4.22 20.61
CA VAL A 827 -5.75 5.51 20.49
C VAL A 827 -4.57 5.52 21.45
N SER A 828 -4.76 5.02 22.67
CA SER A 828 -3.68 4.87 23.66
C SER A 828 -2.57 3.94 23.17
N ALA A 829 -2.87 2.70 22.79
CA ALA A 829 -1.87 1.72 22.37
C ALA A 829 -1.12 2.14 21.08
N PHE A 830 -1.80 2.80 20.16
CA PHE A 830 -1.23 3.29 18.92
C PHE A 830 -0.35 4.52 19.11
N THR A 831 -0.80 5.49 19.93
CA THR A 831 0.02 6.67 20.28
C THR A 831 1.28 6.24 21.03
N GLU A 832 1.18 5.28 21.96
CA GLU A 832 2.34 4.71 22.64
C GLU A 832 3.25 3.93 21.67
N GLY A 833 2.68 3.15 20.74
CA GLY A 833 3.43 2.47 19.70
C GLY A 833 4.21 3.44 18.80
N GLN A 834 3.61 4.58 18.43
CA GLN A 834 4.27 5.67 17.70
C GLN A 834 5.36 6.35 18.53
N HIS A 835 5.13 6.55 19.84
CA HIS A 835 6.13 7.09 20.76
C HIS A 835 7.35 6.18 20.89
N LEU A 836 7.14 4.87 21.12
CA LEU A 836 8.19 3.87 21.18
C LEU A 836 8.94 3.70 19.85
N THR A 837 8.25 3.80 18.71
CA THR A 837 8.89 3.80 17.38
C THR A 837 9.79 5.02 17.21
N SER A 838 9.33 6.20 17.66
CA SER A 838 10.14 7.44 17.65
C SER A 838 11.35 7.35 18.59
N MET A 839 11.19 6.69 19.75
CA MET A 839 12.29 6.35 20.65
C MET A 839 13.33 5.44 19.97
N ARG A 840 12.90 4.42 19.22
CA ARG A 840 13.81 3.55 18.44
C ARG A 840 14.58 4.35 17.38
N PHE A 841 13.94 5.28 16.69
CA PHE A 841 14.62 6.16 15.71
C PHE A 841 15.72 7.01 16.34
N GLY A 842 15.46 7.63 17.50
CA GLY A 842 16.45 8.44 18.21
C GLY A 842 17.63 7.64 18.80
N LEU A 843 17.44 6.34 19.05
CA LEU A 843 18.47 5.43 19.56
C LEU A 843 19.36 4.81 18.48
N GLY A 844 19.03 4.90 17.19
CA GLY A 844 19.80 4.27 16.11
C GLY A 844 19.59 2.75 15.99
N ASP A 845 20.57 2.03 15.43
CA ASP A 845 20.56 0.56 15.33
C ASP A 845 20.66 -0.11 16.72
N GLU A 846 21.21 0.63 17.67
CA GLU A 846 21.44 0.29 19.06
C GLU A 846 20.12 0.07 19.85
N TRP A 847 18.96 0.46 19.28
CA TRP A 847 17.64 0.30 19.89
C TRP A 847 17.35 -1.13 20.38
N GLN A 848 17.86 -2.13 19.67
CA GLN A 848 17.60 -3.54 19.95
C GLN A 848 18.15 -3.97 21.32
N ILE A 849 19.20 -3.31 21.82
CA ILE A 849 19.78 -3.56 23.14
C ILE A 849 18.81 -3.12 24.25
N ALA A 850 18.09 -2.00 24.04
CA ALA A 850 17.05 -1.53 24.95
C ALA A 850 15.75 -2.39 24.91
N GLU A 851 15.75 -3.47 24.12
CA GLU A 851 14.67 -4.45 23.96
C GLU A 851 15.23 -5.89 24.01
N PHE A 852 16.17 -6.11 24.94
CA PHE A 852 16.87 -7.37 25.09
C PHE A 852 15.98 -8.55 25.47
N LEU A 853 14.99 -8.33 26.34
CA LEU A 853 14.10 -9.37 26.87
C LEU A 853 12.84 -9.59 26.03
N GLY A 854 12.48 -8.65 25.15
CA GLY A 854 11.26 -8.72 24.34
C GLY A 854 11.02 -7.43 23.56
N ASP A 855 10.25 -7.55 22.48
CA ASP A 855 9.82 -6.42 21.65
C ASP A 855 8.71 -5.64 22.37
N LYS A 856 8.97 -4.38 22.76
CA LYS A 856 7.99 -3.55 23.50
C LYS A 856 6.73 -3.26 22.69
N ILE A 857 6.84 -3.25 21.37
CA ILE A 857 5.77 -2.83 20.48
C ILE A 857 4.87 -4.02 20.14
N LYS A 858 5.35 -5.27 20.17
CA LYS A 858 4.50 -6.45 19.88
C LYS A 858 3.23 -6.57 20.73
N PRO A 859 3.24 -6.36 22.06
CA PRO A 859 2.00 -6.35 22.85
C PRO A 859 1.04 -5.24 22.43
N LEU A 860 1.55 -4.03 22.17
CA LEU A 860 0.76 -2.93 21.62
C LEU A 860 0.26 -3.27 20.20
N ARG A 861 1.04 -4.02 19.43
CA ARG A 861 0.70 -4.52 18.10
C ARG A 861 -0.36 -5.63 18.13
N MET A 862 -0.60 -6.26 19.28
CA MET A 862 -1.76 -7.14 19.52
C MET A 862 -2.96 -6.40 20.17
N VAL A 863 -2.73 -5.19 20.70
CA VAL A 863 -3.78 -4.16 20.80
C VAL A 863 -4.02 -3.50 19.41
N ILE A 864 -3.15 -3.77 18.44
CA ILE A 864 -3.34 -3.65 16.99
C ILE A 864 -3.65 -5.06 16.41
N ASP A 865 -3.65 -5.25 15.08
CA ASP A 865 -4.00 -6.46 14.32
C ASP A 865 -5.46 -6.98 14.46
N GLU A 866 -6.00 -7.07 15.67
CA GLU A 866 -7.01 -8.11 15.96
C GLU A 866 -8.47 -7.65 16.03
N PHE A 867 -8.84 -6.38 15.80
CA PHE A 867 -10.24 -5.90 15.55
C PHE A 867 -10.75 -6.37 14.18
N THR A 868 -10.39 -7.58 13.77
CA THR A 868 -10.89 -8.14 12.52
C THR A 868 -12.39 -8.38 12.65
N LYS A 869 -12.85 -8.90 13.78
CA LYS A 869 -14.26 -9.17 14.06
C LYS A 869 -15.05 -7.92 14.50
N PRO A 870 -14.58 -6.68 14.25
CA PRO A 870 -15.50 -5.67 13.69
C PRO A 870 -15.09 -4.89 12.40
N LEU A 871 -13.93 -5.16 11.76
CA LEU A 871 -13.44 -4.40 10.57
C LEU A 871 -12.84 -5.28 9.46
N MET A 872 -11.66 -5.88 9.66
CA MET A 872 -11.01 -6.70 8.63
C MET A 872 -11.83 -7.94 8.31
N LYS A 873 -12.21 -8.73 9.33
CA LYS A 873 -13.11 -9.87 9.17
C LYS A 873 -14.52 -9.39 8.88
N ALA A 874 -14.94 -8.18 9.30
CA ALA A 874 -16.22 -7.59 8.94
C ALA A 874 -16.34 -7.17 7.45
N ALA A 875 -15.24 -6.81 6.78
CA ALA A 875 -15.21 -6.49 5.35
C ALA A 875 -14.82 -7.67 4.45
N LEU A 876 -14.03 -8.60 5.00
CA LEU A 876 -14.03 -9.99 4.54
C LEU A 876 -15.38 -10.65 4.81
N GLU A 877 -16.29 -10.10 5.63
CA GLU A 877 -17.65 -10.62 5.86
C GLU A 877 -18.67 -9.90 5.01
N LYS A 878 -18.50 -8.61 4.73
CA LYS A 878 -19.07 -7.94 3.56
C LYS A 878 -18.57 -8.58 2.23
N ARG A 879 -17.69 -9.60 2.36
CA ARG A 879 -17.26 -10.66 1.42
C ARG A 879 -17.16 -12.09 2.07
N GLU A 880 -18.05 -12.43 3.01
CA GLU A 880 -18.32 -13.82 3.47
C GLU A 880 -19.84 -14.05 3.54
N LYS A 881 -20.58 -12.95 3.77
CA LYS A 881 -21.42 -12.38 2.71
C LYS A 881 -20.67 -12.31 1.36
N ASP A 882 -20.27 -13.44 0.78
CA ASP A 882 -19.89 -13.58 -0.65
C ASP A 882 -20.32 -14.97 -1.17
N LEU A 883 -21.51 -15.39 -0.75
CA LEU A 883 -22.03 -16.75 -0.95
C LEU A 883 -23.55 -16.80 -1.13
N ARG A 884 -24.28 -15.66 -1.07
CA ARG A 884 -25.76 -15.57 -1.09
C ARG A 884 -26.37 -14.33 -1.79
N LYS A 885 -26.38 -13.08 -1.24
CA LYS A 885 -27.06 -11.81 -1.73
C LYS A 885 -26.47 -11.24 -2.98
N LYS A 886 -26.14 -12.12 -3.89
CA LYS A 886 -26.21 -11.81 -5.29
C LYS A 886 -27.26 -12.64 -5.99
N ALA A 887 -27.88 -13.64 -5.35
CA ALA A 887 -28.44 -14.78 -6.04
C ALA A 887 -29.95 -14.96 -6.20
N ASP A 888 -30.85 -14.02 -5.94
CA ASP A 888 -30.73 -12.59 -5.65
C ASP A 888 -30.23 -11.65 -6.76
N GLU A 889 -29.88 -10.42 -6.38
CA GLU A 889 -29.56 -9.30 -7.28
C GLU A 889 -28.15 -9.41 -7.88
N LYS A 890 -27.86 -8.95 -9.11
CA LYS A 890 -26.51 -8.46 -9.45
C LYS A 890 -26.12 -7.29 -8.54
N ASN A 891 -24.91 -6.73 -8.70
CA ASN A 891 -24.55 -5.41 -8.18
C ASN A 891 -24.39 -5.34 -6.62
N VAL A 892 -23.16 -5.23 -6.04
CA VAL A 892 -22.92 -4.77 -4.62
C VAL A 892 -21.61 -3.96 -4.28
N GLU A 893 -21.23 -2.97 -5.12
CA GLU A 893 -20.18 -1.91 -5.09
C GLU A 893 -19.52 -1.58 -3.78
N GLU A 894 -18.18 -1.56 -3.75
CA GLU A 894 -17.46 -1.35 -2.50
C GLU A 894 -17.63 0.07 -1.91
N ASP A 895 -18.73 0.37 -1.22
CA ASP A 895 -18.71 1.41 -0.20
C ASP A 895 -17.72 1.02 0.89
N ASN A 896 -17.71 -0.21 1.44
CA ASN A 896 -16.62 -0.62 2.35
C ASN A 896 -15.36 -0.97 1.57
N LEU A 897 -14.81 0.13 1.05
CA LEU A 897 -13.73 0.27 0.12
C LEU A 897 -12.41 -0.27 0.70
N LEU A 898 -12.41 -0.67 1.98
CA LEU A 898 -11.61 -1.75 2.55
C LEU A 898 -11.34 -2.83 1.53
N ALA A 899 -12.38 -3.28 0.85
CA ALA A 899 -12.31 -4.45 0.01
C ALA A 899 -11.38 -4.28 -1.21
N HIS A 900 -10.76 -3.10 -1.42
CA HIS A 900 -9.52 -2.93 -2.17
C HIS A 900 -8.37 -3.74 -1.58
N LEU A 901 -8.09 -3.56 -0.28
CA LEU A 901 -7.33 -4.48 0.55
C LEU A 901 -8.17 -5.72 0.91
N VAL A 902 -8.95 -6.25 -0.03
CA VAL A 902 -9.51 -7.61 0.04
C VAL A 902 -9.49 -8.31 -1.32
N LYS A 903 -9.77 -7.63 -2.45
CA LYS A 903 -9.84 -8.28 -3.77
C LYS A 903 -8.51 -8.40 -4.50
N HIS A 904 -7.51 -7.63 -4.12
CA HIS A 904 -6.22 -7.67 -4.80
C HIS A 904 -5.36 -8.92 -4.46
N THR A 905 -5.83 -9.81 -3.55
CA THR A 905 -5.13 -10.98 -2.80
C THR A 905 -6.36 -13.54 -1.69
N GLN A 906 -5.94 -14.35 -0.62
CA GLN A 906 -6.68 -14.88 0.57
C GLN A 906 -5.76 -15.18 1.81
N ASP A 907 -4.48 -14.75 1.82
CA ASP A 907 -3.44 -15.03 2.83
C ASP A 907 -3.37 -13.92 3.93
N GLU A 908 -3.24 -14.20 5.24
CA GLU A 908 -3.69 -13.29 6.33
C GLU A 908 -3.04 -11.88 6.48
N LYS A 909 -2.02 -11.69 7.34
CA LYS A 909 -1.78 -10.36 7.98
C LYS A 909 -1.17 -9.28 7.06
N ILE A 910 -0.94 -9.64 5.81
CA ILE A 910 -0.68 -8.73 4.68
C ILE A 910 -1.69 -7.57 4.72
N LEU A 911 -2.97 -7.89 4.95
CA LEU A 911 -4.09 -6.94 5.08
C LEU A 911 -3.86 -5.94 6.22
N LYS A 912 -3.53 -6.48 7.39
CA LYS A 912 -3.49 -5.76 8.67
C LYS A 912 -2.42 -4.67 8.67
N ASP A 913 -1.25 -4.94 8.09
CA ASP A 913 -0.14 -3.98 8.04
C ASP A 913 -0.53 -2.66 7.35
N GLU A 914 -1.25 -2.72 6.23
CA GLU A 914 -1.61 -1.53 5.46
C GLU A 914 -2.79 -0.77 6.07
N LEU A 915 -3.70 -1.46 6.78
CA LEU A 915 -4.71 -0.83 7.63
C LEU A 915 -4.03 0.14 8.61
N VAL A 916 -3.11 -0.38 9.41
CA VAL A 916 -2.40 0.36 10.47
C VAL A 916 -1.67 1.57 9.91
N ASN A 917 -1.06 1.44 8.73
CA ASN A 917 -0.33 2.55 8.10
C ASN A 917 -1.27 3.65 7.62
N LEU A 918 -2.38 3.30 6.95
CA LEU A 918 -3.37 4.28 6.48
C LEU A 918 -4.10 4.98 7.64
N LEU A 919 -4.02 4.43 8.85
CA LEU A 919 -4.59 5.01 10.06
C LEU A 919 -3.66 6.03 10.72
N VAL A 920 -2.33 5.85 10.64
CA VAL A 920 -1.38 6.94 10.91
C VAL A 920 -1.66 8.10 9.94
N ALA A 921 -1.87 7.75 8.65
CA ALA A 921 -2.04 8.74 7.59
C ALA A 921 -3.33 9.55 7.74
N GLY A 922 -4.49 8.88 7.85
CA GLY A 922 -5.81 9.49 7.76
C GLY A 922 -6.33 10.15 9.04
N ARG A 923 -5.85 9.74 10.22
CA ARG A 923 -6.25 10.35 11.49
C ARG A 923 -5.37 11.54 11.85
N ASP A 924 -4.09 11.26 12.10
CA ASP A 924 -3.24 12.16 12.88
C ASP A 924 -2.81 13.40 12.05
N THR A 925 -2.69 13.26 10.73
CA THR A 925 -2.23 14.37 9.87
C THR A 925 -3.29 15.47 9.70
N THR A 926 -4.55 15.13 9.37
CA THR A 926 -5.62 16.12 9.30
C THR A 926 -6.00 16.64 10.69
N MET A 927 -5.95 15.80 11.72
CA MET A 927 -6.14 16.22 13.12
C MET A 927 -5.16 17.33 13.47
N THR A 928 -3.88 17.16 13.10
CA THR A 928 -2.86 18.18 13.30
C THR A 928 -3.22 19.47 12.56
N LEU A 929 -3.54 19.40 11.28
CA LEU A 929 -3.89 20.57 10.47
C LEU A 929 -5.08 21.36 11.07
N LEU A 930 -6.16 20.67 11.48
CA LEU A 930 -7.32 21.30 12.09
C LEU A 930 -7.02 21.87 13.49
N THR A 931 -6.28 21.13 14.32
CA THR A 931 -5.85 21.57 15.65
C THR A 931 -5.04 22.86 15.56
N PHE A 932 -4.00 22.87 14.71
CA PHE A 932 -3.20 24.07 14.52
C PHE A 932 -3.96 25.17 13.75
N SER A 933 -4.97 24.86 12.93
CA SER A 933 -5.86 25.87 12.34
C SER A 933 -6.66 26.61 13.41
N VAL A 934 -7.31 25.91 14.34
CA VAL A 934 -8.06 26.55 15.45
C VAL A 934 -7.12 27.25 16.43
N TYR A 935 -5.91 26.73 16.64
CA TYR A 935 -4.87 27.47 17.34
C TYR A 935 -4.61 28.83 16.67
N MET A 936 -4.37 28.88 15.35
CA MET A 936 -4.15 30.16 14.66
C MET A 936 -5.39 31.06 14.65
N LEU A 937 -6.60 30.53 14.46
CA LEU A 937 -7.84 31.32 14.57
C LEU A 937 -7.96 31.98 15.96
N SER A 938 -7.59 31.27 17.03
CA SER A 938 -7.60 31.82 18.39
C SER A 938 -6.58 32.95 18.64
N GLN A 939 -5.63 33.13 17.72
CA GLN A 939 -4.63 34.21 17.76
C GLN A 939 -4.91 35.32 16.73
N HIS A 940 -5.73 35.07 15.71
CA HIS A 940 -5.96 35.96 14.56
C HIS A 940 -7.46 36.15 14.23
N PRO A 941 -8.22 36.92 15.04
CA PRO A 941 -9.65 37.17 14.79
C PRO A 941 -9.95 37.94 13.50
N ASP A 942 -8.97 38.71 13.00
CA ASP A 942 -9.01 39.39 11.70
C ASP A 942 -8.99 38.38 10.54
N ILE A 943 -8.18 37.34 10.64
CA ILE A 943 -8.14 36.22 9.68
C ILE A 943 -9.41 35.38 9.80
N GLU A 944 -9.92 35.13 11.01
CA GLU A 944 -11.20 34.47 11.25
C GLU A 944 -12.35 35.18 10.51
N HIS A 945 -12.45 36.52 10.64
CA HIS A 945 -13.46 37.33 9.98
C HIS A 945 -13.36 37.21 8.44
N ARG A 946 -12.15 37.36 7.88
CA ARG A 946 -11.93 37.31 6.43
C ARG A 946 -12.17 35.92 5.83
N LEU A 947 -11.84 34.85 6.56
CA LEU A 947 -12.20 33.48 6.16
C LEU A 947 -13.72 33.30 6.15
N ARG A 948 -14.43 33.74 7.19
CA ARG A 948 -15.90 33.65 7.25
C ARG A 948 -16.55 34.42 6.11
N GLN A 949 -16.04 35.61 5.78
CA GLN A 949 -16.54 36.39 4.64
C GLN A 949 -16.39 35.61 3.32
N GLU A 950 -15.21 35.06 3.02
CA GLU A 950 -15.01 34.26 1.80
C GLU A 950 -15.94 33.02 1.77
N VAL A 951 -16.13 32.36 2.91
CA VAL A 951 -17.06 31.22 3.04
C VAL A 951 -18.51 31.64 2.78
N PHE A 952 -18.99 32.74 3.37
CA PHE A 952 -20.37 33.19 3.17
C PHE A 952 -20.62 33.71 1.75
N GLU A 953 -19.65 34.38 1.13
CA GLU A 953 -19.74 34.84 -0.27
C GLU A 953 -19.69 33.68 -1.28
N LYS A 954 -18.94 32.61 -1.00
CA LYS A 954 -18.71 31.51 -1.95
C LYS A 954 -19.58 30.29 -1.76
N VAL A 955 -19.92 29.93 -0.52
CA VAL A 955 -20.74 28.76 -0.17
C VAL A 955 -22.13 29.20 0.26
N GLY A 956 -22.24 30.34 0.93
CA GLY A 956 -23.41 30.73 1.71
C GLY A 956 -23.27 30.34 3.18
N ILE A 957 -24.30 30.64 3.94
CA ILE A 957 -24.24 30.64 5.40
C ILE A 957 -24.52 29.25 5.99
N THR A 958 -25.46 28.50 5.41
CA THR A 958 -25.89 27.18 5.93
C THR A 958 -25.55 26.01 5.01
N ALA A 959 -25.33 26.26 3.72
CA ALA A 959 -25.07 25.25 2.70
C ALA A 959 -23.70 24.55 2.90
N ALA A 960 -23.62 23.28 2.50
CA ALA A 960 -22.36 22.56 2.45
C ALA A 960 -21.48 23.05 1.27
N PRO A 961 -20.14 23.13 1.42
CA PRO A 961 -19.25 23.53 0.35
C PRO A 961 -19.15 22.46 -0.74
N THR A 962 -19.42 22.85 -1.98
CA THR A 962 -19.17 22.04 -3.19
C THR A 962 -17.70 22.12 -3.63
N TYR A 963 -17.32 21.25 -4.57
CA TYR A 963 -15.99 21.24 -5.16
C TYR A 963 -15.62 22.57 -5.83
N GLU A 964 -16.55 23.16 -6.58
CA GLU A 964 -16.44 24.48 -7.18
C GLU A 964 -16.17 25.56 -6.13
N ASN A 965 -16.90 25.54 -4.99
CA ASN A 965 -16.64 26.50 -3.92
C ASN A 965 -15.23 26.33 -3.34
N MET A 966 -14.79 25.10 -3.07
CA MET A 966 -13.43 24.82 -2.57
C MET A 966 -12.32 25.22 -3.54
N ARG A 967 -12.60 25.25 -4.85
CA ARG A 967 -11.69 25.75 -5.88
C ARG A 967 -11.63 27.28 -5.92
N GLU A 968 -12.71 27.95 -5.53
CA GLU A 968 -12.82 29.42 -5.53
C GLU A 968 -12.40 30.08 -4.21
N MET A 969 -12.47 29.37 -3.07
CA MET A 969 -12.03 29.85 -1.76
C MET A 969 -10.49 29.89 -1.65
N LYS A 970 -9.89 30.88 -2.31
CA LYS A 970 -8.43 31.06 -2.39
C LYS A 970 -7.82 31.46 -1.06
N TYR A 971 -8.52 32.26 -0.25
CA TYR A 971 -8.04 32.68 1.06
C TYR A 971 -8.07 31.52 2.08
N VAL A 972 -9.11 30.66 2.06
CA VAL A 972 -9.13 29.42 2.83
C VAL A 972 -7.95 28.51 2.46
N ARG A 973 -7.66 28.33 1.16
CA ARG A 973 -6.50 27.55 0.71
C ARG A 973 -5.17 28.17 1.17
N ALA A 974 -5.05 29.49 1.10
CA ALA A 974 -3.87 30.24 1.54
C ALA A 974 -3.64 30.10 3.06
N PHE A 975 -4.71 30.17 3.86
CA PHE A 975 -4.68 29.96 5.30
C PHE A 975 -4.21 28.55 5.67
N LEU A 976 -4.79 27.51 5.07
CA LEU A 976 -4.36 26.12 5.31
C LEU A 976 -2.90 25.90 4.90
N ASN A 977 -2.43 26.53 3.82
CA ASN A 977 -1.02 26.47 3.41
C ASN A 977 -0.08 27.13 4.45
N GLU A 978 -0.46 28.27 5.01
CA GLU A 978 0.34 28.96 6.04
C GLU A 978 0.35 28.18 7.37
N VAL A 979 -0.76 27.52 7.74
CA VAL A 979 -0.80 26.59 8.88
C VAL A 979 0.16 25.42 8.63
N LEU A 980 0.12 24.80 7.45
CA LEU A 980 1.04 23.73 7.06
C LEU A 980 2.50 24.19 6.95
N ARG A 981 2.76 25.48 6.75
CA ARG A 981 4.11 26.06 6.72
C ARG A 981 4.73 26.10 8.12
N LEU A 982 4.01 26.62 9.11
CA LEU A 982 4.49 26.67 10.49
C LEU A 982 4.31 25.34 11.25
N TYR A 983 3.27 24.58 10.97
CA TYR A 983 2.92 23.35 11.70
C TYR A 983 2.71 22.16 10.73
N PRO A 984 3.76 21.77 9.95
CA PRO A 984 3.68 20.60 9.10
C PRO A 984 3.50 19.34 9.96
N PRO A 985 2.53 18.46 9.66
CA PRO A 985 2.26 17.29 10.49
C PRO A 985 3.44 16.35 10.67
N VAL A 986 4.34 16.23 9.68
CA VAL A 986 5.60 15.49 9.80
C VAL A 986 6.76 16.51 9.81
N PRO A 987 7.28 16.91 10.98
CA PRO A 987 8.25 18.00 11.07
C PRO A 987 9.67 17.63 10.62
N VAL A 988 10.01 16.33 10.67
CA VAL A 988 11.29 15.74 10.26
C VAL A 988 11.03 14.40 9.56
N ASP A 989 11.73 14.13 8.47
CA ASP A 989 11.77 12.82 7.81
C ASP A 989 13.21 12.53 7.34
N GLY A 990 13.50 11.31 6.89
CA GLY A 990 14.85 10.91 6.50
C GLY A 990 14.90 9.76 5.49
N ARG A 991 16.04 9.64 4.80
CA ARG A 991 16.32 8.62 3.79
C ARG A 991 17.77 8.13 3.88
N THR A 992 18.03 6.82 3.87
CA THR A 992 19.38 6.24 3.79
C THR A 992 19.90 6.18 2.35
N THR A 993 21.17 6.50 2.11
CA THR A 993 21.78 6.33 0.77
C THR A 993 22.01 4.86 0.41
N ASN A 994 21.73 4.46 -0.84
CA ASN A 994 21.98 3.10 -1.35
C ASN A 994 23.28 2.97 -2.20
N LYS A 995 23.99 4.09 -2.38
CA LYS A 995 25.28 4.26 -3.06
C LYS A 995 25.90 5.57 -2.60
N GLU A 996 27.15 5.84 -2.94
CA GLU A 996 27.73 7.16 -2.70
C GLU A 996 27.05 8.25 -3.56
N VAL A 997 26.89 9.44 -2.98
CA VAL A 997 26.13 10.56 -3.55
C VAL A 997 26.92 11.85 -3.42
N VAL A 998 26.83 12.71 -4.44
CA VAL A 998 27.31 14.09 -4.39
C VAL A 998 26.11 15.04 -4.45
N LEU A 999 25.93 15.83 -3.41
CA LEU A 999 24.91 16.86 -3.29
C LEU A 999 25.49 18.20 -3.74
N HIS A 1000 24.98 18.73 -4.83
CA HIS A 1000 25.40 20.03 -5.36
C HIS A 1000 24.55 21.15 -4.77
N ALA A 1001 25.21 22.23 -4.36
CA ALA A 1001 24.54 23.48 -4.01
C ALA A 1001 24.30 24.35 -5.26
N LYS A 1002 23.22 25.14 -5.26
CA LYS A 1002 22.79 25.97 -6.39
C LYS A 1002 23.57 27.28 -6.54
N LYS A 1003 24.31 27.72 -5.52
CA LYS A 1003 25.11 28.96 -5.56
C LYS A 1003 26.45 28.69 -6.26
N PRO A 1004 26.81 29.43 -7.33
CA PRO A 1004 28.12 29.30 -7.98
C PRO A 1004 29.27 29.45 -6.97
N GLY A 1005 30.27 28.56 -7.06
CA GLY A 1005 31.44 28.58 -6.18
C GLY A 1005 31.30 27.81 -4.86
N GLN A 1006 30.14 27.25 -4.52
CA GLN A 1006 30.03 26.34 -3.37
C GLN A 1006 30.50 24.92 -3.73
N THR A 1007 31.38 24.35 -2.91
CA THR A 1007 31.89 22.98 -3.09
C THR A 1007 30.79 21.95 -2.81
N PRO A 1008 30.57 20.96 -3.70
CA PRO A 1008 29.57 19.91 -3.47
C PRO A 1008 29.86 19.06 -2.22
N ILE A 1009 28.82 18.49 -1.63
CA ILE A 1009 28.90 17.64 -0.44
C ILE A 1009 28.90 16.16 -0.85
N TYR A 1010 29.92 15.41 -0.46
CA TYR A 1010 30.00 13.95 -0.61
C TYR A 1010 29.35 13.23 0.57
N ILE A 1011 28.42 12.32 0.27
CA ILE A 1011 27.73 11.45 1.22
C ILE A 1011 28.08 9.98 0.92
N PRO A 1012 28.65 9.22 1.87
CA PRO A 1012 28.93 7.79 1.69
C PRO A 1012 27.66 6.94 1.48
N GLU A 1013 27.82 5.75 0.91
CA GLU A 1013 26.79 4.71 0.87
C GLU A 1013 26.36 4.27 2.30
N ASN A 1014 25.09 3.90 2.49
CA ASN A 1014 24.47 3.52 3.76
C ASN A 1014 24.46 4.62 4.85
N THR A 1015 24.50 5.91 4.44
CA THR A 1015 24.36 7.07 5.33
C THR A 1015 22.90 7.46 5.47
N ASN A 1016 22.37 7.50 6.70
CA ASN A 1016 21.04 8.04 6.98
C ASN A 1016 21.02 9.56 6.79
N CYS A 1017 20.17 10.09 5.92
CA CYS A 1017 20.09 11.50 5.53
C CYS A 1017 18.74 12.10 5.96
N ILE A 1018 18.77 12.89 7.02
CA ILE A 1018 17.61 13.51 7.69
C ILE A 1018 17.37 14.91 7.12
N TYR A 1019 16.12 15.36 7.04
CA TYR A 1019 15.78 16.73 6.65
C TYR A 1019 14.63 17.33 7.45
N SER A 1020 14.82 18.60 7.79
CA SER A 1020 13.91 19.56 8.44
C SER A 1020 12.88 20.25 7.57
N VAL A 1021 11.67 19.71 7.29
CA VAL A 1021 10.65 20.55 6.61
C VAL A 1021 10.19 21.70 7.52
N MET A 1022 9.99 21.43 8.82
CA MET A 1022 9.56 22.43 9.81
C MET A 1022 10.52 23.63 9.93
N TYR A 1023 11.83 23.38 9.91
CA TYR A 1023 12.84 24.44 9.99
C TYR A 1023 13.14 25.07 8.63
N MET A 1024 13.12 24.29 7.53
CA MET A 1024 13.22 24.84 6.16
C MET A 1024 12.08 25.81 5.85
N HIS A 1025 10.86 25.53 6.32
CA HIS A 1025 9.69 26.39 6.13
C HIS A 1025 9.72 27.71 6.94
N ARG A 1026 10.62 27.82 7.93
CA ARG A 1026 10.82 29.01 8.78
C ARG A 1026 12.04 29.85 8.39
N ARG A 1027 12.85 29.38 7.42
CA ARG A 1027 14.08 30.07 7.00
C ARG A 1027 13.78 31.43 6.37
N THR A 1028 14.30 32.49 6.97
CA THR A 1028 14.13 33.87 6.49
C THR A 1028 14.79 34.14 5.15
N ASP A 1029 15.86 33.41 4.81
CA ASP A 1029 16.52 33.47 3.51
C ASP A 1029 15.74 32.77 2.38
N LEU A 1030 14.75 31.94 2.72
CA LEU A 1030 13.85 31.27 1.78
C LEU A 1030 12.47 31.95 1.68
N TRP A 1031 11.95 32.49 2.78
CA TRP A 1031 10.56 32.97 2.90
C TRP A 1031 10.40 34.47 3.18
N GLY A 1032 11.50 35.21 3.39
CA GLY A 1032 11.48 36.62 3.76
C GLY A 1032 11.71 36.88 5.25
N PRO A 1033 11.92 38.14 5.67
CA PRO A 1033 12.14 38.49 7.08
C PRO A 1033 10.95 38.15 7.98
N ASP A 1034 9.75 38.07 7.40
CA ASP A 1034 8.47 37.72 8.01
C ASP A 1034 8.19 36.20 8.06
N ALA A 1035 9.21 35.35 7.86
CA ALA A 1035 9.05 33.89 7.83
C ALA A 1035 8.55 33.25 9.14
N LEU A 1036 8.60 33.95 10.28
CA LEU A 1036 8.00 33.48 11.54
C LEU A 1036 6.59 34.07 11.79
N THR A 1037 6.18 35.06 11.02
CA THR A 1037 4.82 35.63 11.06
C THR A 1037 3.84 34.68 10.38
N PHE A 1038 2.65 34.52 10.95
CA PHE A 1038 1.54 33.84 10.30
C PHE A 1038 0.79 34.81 9.41
N ASP A 1039 0.91 34.66 8.09
CA ASP A 1039 0.29 35.51 7.08
C ASP A 1039 -0.12 34.70 5.84
N PRO A 1040 -1.44 34.44 5.66
CA PRO A 1040 -1.96 33.75 4.48
C PRO A 1040 -1.72 34.48 3.15
N ASP A 1041 -1.68 35.82 3.11
CA ASP A 1041 -1.58 36.57 1.85
C ASP A 1041 -0.25 36.32 1.12
N ARG A 1042 0.76 35.77 1.81
CA ARG A 1042 1.99 35.21 1.24
C ARG A 1042 1.75 34.24 0.08
N PHE A 1043 0.62 33.53 0.07
CA PHE A 1043 0.23 32.59 -0.98
C PHE A 1043 -0.68 33.23 -2.07
N LEU A 1044 -0.92 34.54 -2.01
CA LEU A 1044 -1.81 35.28 -2.90
C LEU A 1044 -1.13 36.51 -3.54
N ASP A 1045 -0.15 37.12 -2.86
CA ASP A 1045 0.53 38.35 -3.26
C ASP A 1045 1.86 38.11 -4.02
N GLU A 1046 2.67 39.17 -4.16
CA GLU A 1046 3.98 39.11 -4.82
C GLU A 1046 4.98 38.12 -4.19
N ARG A 1047 4.86 37.80 -2.90
CA ARG A 1047 5.74 36.86 -2.18
C ARG A 1047 5.65 35.44 -2.73
N LEU A 1048 4.46 35.03 -3.20
CA LEU A 1048 4.26 33.75 -3.89
C LEU A 1048 5.17 33.64 -5.12
N ASN A 1049 5.22 34.69 -5.94
CA ASN A 1049 5.99 34.73 -7.17
C ASN A 1049 7.48 35.01 -6.94
N LYS A 1050 7.81 35.71 -5.85
CA LYS A 1050 9.18 36.05 -5.44
C LYS A 1050 9.95 34.87 -4.82
N TYR A 1051 9.30 34.12 -3.93
CA TYR A 1051 9.97 33.09 -3.11
C TYR A 1051 9.59 31.66 -3.52
N LEU A 1052 8.29 31.35 -3.57
CA LEU A 1052 7.82 29.96 -3.71
C LEU A 1052 7.80 29.46 -5.16
N THR A 1053 7.24 30.24 -6.08
CA THR A 1053 7.13 29.86 -7.50
C THR A 1053 8.50 29.56 -8.15
N PRO A 1054 9.59 30.31 -7.86
CA PRO A 1054 10.92 30.00 -8.38
C PRO A 1054 11.61 28.79 -7.72
N ASN A 1055 11.13 28.35 -6.54
CA ASN A 1055 11.67 27.18 -5.85
C ASN A 1055 10.61 26.44 -5.01
N PRO A 1056 9.73 25.63 -5.62
CA PRO A 1056 8.65 24.94 -4.91
C PRO A 1056 9.11 24.04 -3.75
N PHE A 1057 10.37 23.60 -3.76
CA PHE A 1057 10.93 22.74 -2.71
C PHE A 1057 11.15 23.45 -1.36
N ILE A 1058 10.98 24.78 -1.26
CA ILE A 1058 10.94 25.46 0.05
C ILE A 1058 9.65 25.17 0.84
N PHE A 1059 8.63 24.60 0.20
CA PHE A 1059 7.33 24.23 0.79
C PHE A 1059 6.98 22.76 0.49
N CYS A 1060 7.32 21.87 1.43
CA CYS A 1060 7.12 20.43 1.32
C CYS A 1060 6.30 19.83 2.50
N PRO A 1061 5.15 20.40 2.92
CA PRO A 1061 4.39 19.87 4.07
C PRO A 1061 3.82 18.48 3.84
N PHE A 1062 3.68 18.08 2.57
CA PHE A 1062 3.29 16.73 2.13
C PHE A 1062 4.47 15.93 1.58
N ASN A 1063 5.72 16.31 1.90
CA ASN A 1063 6.92 15.94 1.16
C ASN A 1063 6.81 16.29 -0.35
N ALA A 1064 7.71 15.76 -1.18
CA ALA A 1064 7.87 16.20 -2.58
C ALA A 1064 8.55 15.14 -3.47
N GLY A 1065 8.70 15.45 -4.76
CA GLY A 1065 9.15 14.49 -5.76
C GLY A 1065 8.13 13.38 -5.95
N PRO A 1066 8.53 12.16 -6.32
CA PRO A 1066 7.63 11.04 -6.19
C PRO A 1066 7.27 10.78 -4.71
N ARG A 1067 8.11 11.19 -3.73
CA ARG A 1067 7.93 10.99 -2.26
C ARG A 1067 6.79 11.80 -1.64
N ILE A 1068 5.75 12.12 -2.42
CA ILE A 1068 4.67 13.00 -2.02
C ILE A 1068 3.51 12.20 -1.42
N CYS A 1069 3.04 12.70 -0.28
CA CYS A 1069 1.97 12.12 0.51
C CYS A 1069 0.74 11.90 -0.38
N LEU A 1070 0.31 10.64 -0.39
CA LEU A 1070 -0.97 10.23 -0.94
C LEU A 1070 -2.11 11.16 -0.51
N GLY A 1071 -2.15 11.45 0.79
CA GLY A 1071 -3.18 12.17 1.54
C GLY A 1071 -3.60 13.52 0.97
N GLN A 1072 -2.82 14.12 0.08
CA GLN A 1072 -2.74 15.56 -0.07
C GLN A 1072 -4.10 16.24 -0.26
N GLN A 1073 -4.86 15.93 -1.32
CA GLN A 1073 -6.12 16.68 -1.55
C GLN A 1073 -7.24 16.21 -0.62
N PHE A 1074 -7.22 14.96 -0.12
CA PHE A 1074 -8.17 14.53 0.91
C PHE A 1074 -7.98 15.30 2.20
N ALA A 1075 -6.74 15.43 2.69
CA ALA A 1075 -6.44 16.24 3.87
C ALA A 1075 -6.85 17.71 3.65
N TYR A 1076 -6.64 18.26 2.45
CA TYR A 1076 -7.14 19.59 2.12
C TYR A 1076 -8.67 19.67 2.08
N HIS A 1077 -9.38 18.69 1.51
CA HIS A 1077 -10.84 18.71 1.38
C HIS A 1077 -11.53 18.43 2.71
N GLU A 1078 -11.06 17.46 3.49
CA GLU A 1078 -11.51 17.18 4.86
C GLU A 1078 -11.30 18.41 5.77
N ALA A 1079 -10.12 19.02 5.74
CA ALA A 1079 -9.84 20.22 6.53
C ALA A 1079 -10.63 21.45 6.04
N THR A 1080 -10.78 21.65 4.72
CA THR A 1080 -11.58 22.74 4.16
C THR A 1080 -13.06 22.57 4.51
N PHE A 1081 -13.60 21.35 4.38
CA PHE A 1081 -14.98 21.05 4.71
C PHE A 1081 -15.26 21.33 6.19
N TYR A 1082 -14.44 20.77 7.08
CA TYR A 1082 -14.59 20.99 8.52
C TYR A 1082 -14.47 22.47 8.88
N LEU A 1083 -13.48 23.18 8.31
CA LEU A 1083 -13.26 24.60 8.57
C LEU A 1083 -14.43 25.47 8.08
N VAL A 1084 -15.02 25.16 6.92
CA VAL A 1084 -16.23 25.82 6.43
C VAL A 1084 -17.39 25.62 7.41
N ARG A 1085 -17.73 24.37 7.76
CA ARG A 1085 -18.84 24.09 8.69
C ARG A 1085 -18.57 24.69 10.07
N LEU A 1086 -17.33 24.68 10.54
CA LEU A 1086 -16.92 25.31 11.80
C LEU A 1086 -17.15 26.83 11.76
N LEU A 1087 -16.76 27.53 10.69
CA LEU A 1087 -16.96 28.98 10.54
C LEU A 1087 -18.42 29.40 10.28
N GLN A 1088 -19.24 28.49 9.72
CA GLN A 1088 -20.70 28.63 9.56
C GLN A 1088 -21.48 28.40 10.85
N ASN A 1089 -20.89 27.75 11.87
CA ASN A 1089 -21.56 27.49 13.14
C ASN A 1089 -20.97 28.32 14.30
N PHE A 1090 -19.71 28.74 14.22
CA PHE A 1090 -18.98 29.34 15.35
C PHE A 1090 -18.10 30.54 14.98
N LYS A 1091 -17.82 31.38 15.99
CA LYS A 1091 -16.93 32.54 15.98
C LYS A 1091 -16.24 32.77 17.33
N ASP A 1092 -15.34 33.75 17.41
CA ASP A 1092 -14.64 34.16 18.63
C ASP A 1092 -13.84 33.00 19.28
N PHE A 1093 -13.00 32.31 18.50
CA PHE A 1093 -12.18 31.20 19.00
C PHE A 1093 -11.17 31.66 20.05
N LYS A 1094 -11.05 30.94 21.19
CA LYS A 1094 -10.14 31.29 22.30
C LYS A 1094 -9.59 30.05 22.99
N LEU A 1095 -8.31 30.08 23.38
CA LEU A 1095 -7.71 29.08 24.26
C LEU A 1095 -8.19 29.27 25.71
N ASP A 1096 -8.32 28.18 26.46
CA ASP A 1096 -8.43 28.22 27.92
C ASP A 1096 -7.04 28.08 28.58
N GLU A 1097 -6.63 29.05 29.40
CA GLU A 1097 -5.34 29.01 30.11
C GLU A 1097 -5.35 28.14 31.40
N THR A 1098 -6.48 27.48 31.68
CA THR A 1098 -6.69 26.55 32.80
C THR A 1098 -6.44 25.10 32.38
N SER A 1099 -7.04 24.65 31.27
CA SER A 1099 -6.98 23.26 30.79
C SER A 1099 -5.78 22.96 29.89
N ASN A 1100 -5.30 23.95 29.12
CA ASN A 1100 -4.13 23.76 28.25
C ASN A 1100 -2.84 23.62 29.07
N ILE A 1101 -1.97 22.68 28.67
CA ILE A 1101 -0.60 22.62 29.20
C ILE A 1101 0.18 23.82 28.65
N ARG A 1102 0.60 24.69 29.57
CA ARG A 1102 1.44 25.86 29.26
C ARG A 1102 2.81 25.40 28.72
N PRO A 1103 3.41 26.15 27.78
CA PRO A 1103 4.79 25.94 27.38
C PRO A 1103 5.74 25.95 28.60
N PRO A 1104 6.89 25.23 28.55
CA PRO A 1104 7.94 25.35 29.56
C PRO A 1104 8.35 26.82 29.75
N ALA A 1105 8.41 27.29 31.01
CA ALA A 1105 8.69 28.70 31.31
C ALA A 1105 10.00 29.22 30.66
N GLU A 1106 10.99 28.33 30.51
CA GLU A 1106 12.25 28.60 29.80
C GLU A 1106 12.09 29.07 28.34
N TRP A 1107 11.00 28.71 27.65
CA TRP A 1107 10.77 29.10 26.25
C TRP A 1107 10.47 30.60 26.08
N SER A 1108 9.92 31.25 27.11
CA SER A 1108 9.66 32.71 27.11
C SER A 1108 10.94 33.55 26.96
N THR A 1109 12.08 33.00 27.38
CA THR A 1109 13.40 33.65 27.33
C THR A 1109 14.27 33.21 26.14
N ARG A 1110 13.85 32.20 25.38
CA ARG A 1110 14.54 31.67 24.20
C ARG A 1110 14.27 32.51 22.95
N ASP A 1111 14.53 31.95 21.77
CA ASP A 1111 14.39 32.62 20.49
C ASP A 1111 12.94 33.05 20.16
N SER A 1112 12.77 33.76 19.05
CA SER A 1112 11.47 34.24 18.59
C SER A 1112 10.48 33.13 18.20
N LEU A 1113 10.94 31.89 18.04
CA LEU A 1113 10.14 30.75 17.62
C LEU A 1113 9.48 30.10 18.83
N THR A 1114 10.24 29.74 19.87
CA THR A 1114 9.64 29.13 21.08
C THR A 1114 8.90 30.14 21.96
N ARG A 1115 9.30 31.42 21.91
CA ARG A 1115 8.68 32.51 22.71
C ARG A 1115 7.25 32.84 22.29
N ALA A 1116 6.91 32.65 21.02
CA ALA A 1116 5.59 32.99 20.48
C ALA A 1116 4.52 31.90 20.77
N GLU A 1117 4.95 30.67 21.09
CA GLU A 1117 4.07 29.54 21.32
C GLU A 1117 3.29 29.70 22.64
N LYS A 1118 1.99 29.40 22.60
CA LYS A 1118 1.08 29.43 23.78
C LYS A 1118 0.60 28.04 24.19
N ILE A 1119 1.11 27.01 23.50
CA ILE A 1119 0.82 25.59 23.69
C ILE A 1119 2.14 24.83 23.77
N HIS A 1120 2.13 23.60 24.31
CA HIS A 1120 3.30 22.72 24.23
C HIS A 1120 3.17 21.73 23.04
N PRO A 1121 3.76 22.03 21.86
CA PRO A 1121 3.87 21.04 20.80
C PRO A 1121 4.79 19.88 21.22
N GLY A 1122 4.46 18.68 20.78
CA GLY A 1122 5.27 17.48 20.83
C GLY A 1122 5.28 16.78 19.47
N ALA A 1123 6.17 15.81 19.28
CA ALA A 1123 6.20 15.02 18.06
C ALA A 1123 6.48 13.53 18.34
N HIS A 1124 5.66 12.66 17.77
CA HIS A 1124 5.96 11.26 17.50
C HIS A 1124 6.26 11.11 15.99
N LEU A 1125 5.60 10.20 15.26
CA LEU A 1125 5.62 10.19 13.79
C LEU A 1125 4.94 11.45 13.21
N THR A 1126 4.04 12.08 13.96
CA THR A 1126 3.46 13.40 13.65
C THR A 1126 3.58 14.38 14.81
N LEU A 1127 3.35 15.66 14.52
CA LEU A 1127 3.19 16.77 15.47
C LEU A 1127 1.84 16.67 16.22
N TYR A 1128 1.78 17.11 17.47
CA TYR A 1128 0.56 17.20 18.28
C TYR A 1128 0.73 18.22 19.43
N VAL A 1129 -0.36 18.59 20.11
CA VAL A 1129 -0.35 19.39 21.34
C VAL A 1129 -0.37 18.46 22.56
N LYS A 1130 0.67 18.56 23.41
CA LYS A 1130 0.74 17.79 24.66
C LYS A 1130 -0.38 18.24 25.60
N GLY A 1131 -1.21 17.30 26.04
CA GLY A 1131 -2.36 17.57 26.92
C GLY A 1131 -3.65 18.00 26.22
N GLY A 1132 -3.65 18.06 24.88
CA GLY A 1132 -4.82 18.49 24.11
C GLY A 1132 -4.82 19.98 23.78
N LEU A 1133 -5.75 20.40 22.91
CA LEU A 1133 -6.00 21.81 22.60
C LEU A 1133 -7.37 22.21 23.13
N TRP A 1134 -7.41 22.80 24.31
CA TRP A 1134 -8.66 23.20 24.96
C TRP A 1134 -9.10 24.59 24.53
N VAL A 1135 -10.31 24.69 23.96
CA VAL A 1135 -10.83 25.94 23.39
C VAL A 1135 -12.27 26.24 23.79
N THR A 1136 -12.61 27.53 23.71
CA THR A 1136 -13.98 28.05 23.73
C THR A 1136 -14.25 28.82 22.44
N MET A 1137 -15.51 28.87 22.03
CA MET A 1137 -16.00 29.62 20.87
C MET A 1137 -17.50 29.87 21.05
N LYS A 1138 -18.04 30.87 20.36
CA LYS A 1138 -19.47 31.21 20.41
C LYS A 1138 -20.20 30.65 19.19
N GLU A 1139 -21.36 30.06 19.43
CA GLU A 1139 -22.31 29.69 18.37
C GLU A 1139 -22.87 30.96 17.68
N LEU A 1140 -23.08 30.91 16.38
CA LEU A 1140 -23.70 32.00 15.61
C LEU A 1140 -25.22 32.09 15.90
N SER A 1141 -25.74 33.31 16.01
CA SER A 1141 -27.16 33.53 16.28
C SER A 1141 -28.01 33.55 15.01
N SER A 1142 -29.32 33.28 15.12
CA SER A 1142 -30.27 33.27 13.99
C SER A 1142 -30.50 34.64 13.31
N SER A 1143 -29.85 35.70 13.79
CA SER A 1143 -29.81 37.04 13.19
C SER A 1143 -28.47 37.36 12.50
N GLU A 1144 -27.47 36.48 12.68
CA GLU A 1144 -26.16 36.50 12.03
C GLU A 1144 -26.04 35.40 10.96
N VAL A 1145 -27.09 34.58 10.86
CA VAL A 1145 -27.35 33.55 9.85
C VAL A 1145 -28.40 34.07 8.88
#